data_AF-A0AAW9LXG9-F1
#
_entry.id   AF-A0AAW9LXG9-F1
#
_cell.length_a   1.000
_cell.length_b   1.000
_cell.length_c   1.000
_cell.angle_alpha   90.00
_cell.angle_beta   90.00
_cell.angle_gamma   90.00
#
_symmetry.space_group_name_H-M   'P 1'
#
loop_
_entity.id
_entity.type
_entity.pdbx_description
1 polymer ?
#
loop_
_entity_poly.entity_id
_entity_poly.type
_entity_poly.pdbx_seq_one_letter_code
_entity_poly.pdbx_strand_id
1 'polypeptide(L)'
;MSQYNTGNPVPSSDMRDAWDNNETVDIFVSGTQLTVTTRAGIERDSLAGIQKKAEDQREQIAVDGAAVVEETRQNLIPLSRQYMSLDDAQKDIANIPEGSTTYYRSPDDSALAIEVINNGGTLEATGRYMPSQYAMYAANLIENSRASDSEKLPTLFTGPDSGGKWAAASAEMIAHGAEQSVQCPARPSTSDPAVNYVFQQELGYATGGQYIAASFLFRGDTTLAFWNLQPAAAGTLISTRTDDLGNGTYKVTVIYKLAGVTPGVAQYIYFGCQQRGASTSPCEIAFPQMAVADRPIFGVGGDMTMADRLNISGVIAPNLITNSYADPAYQMPRLRVGSIGWSAVSSISDTTIKTALTNAGAVSCLIANPVTAGTTAEALVEPFVYDTIARGQHAAAQFYVYVVPGSGLTAKDEVKKASVFFADQDMSVAEIIPDVISAITPNLFKVRATYQFKDQKPRRVAMGIRQTSTVSAFYIFGFFFACSGQPIRDILESPSRDTGFNERVDGNARNIAFNPYGDTAQQLLPLFGTDGVWKTIAQLPAAVQSIAQFGAKGAVPAMRVTATPPGQFHDALVNVSLDSVKAGEYVAVEFCVYVAADSGANVEALLANAARAFFWYSSTDFVQVFASVRERLAANTYKMFAVYQYTQNATKVYFGARNQTDNADFYAFNFFAASSSAAILNITKGLVRDPQLTPWINGLIAQSATPYPPLLAVNNPVAGAEDLILLPDRVFVHPTAPLQLQAPQMLMNWTADMGQFLDWTIRGVSPEGIPYSYEFNRTVDLEPSKHGTAVRVSFHNRQKPGQWSSRDTTLVRGPSVVSATKNTGNMGDSLTNRNIVNPLTQMLQAAGVTINQIGTMSQGGGGKGEGRESWAAANFVGYRNVMNGSPIVISADNPSNVNKNPFLFPATDAQKAANPAMCFLNTGAAAEKSYAETQTGTFYTFDFRRYLDQQGFADPDIWSIALAWNDGTYGQTPAQYIAQIQYMVSQIKLACPNCIVAIAPYSHAYSSRERWNTVTSQYVRNVIGAFKGRQAEGIHIIPSWALMPSDSAWSTDGANITRDPQTGSYTEPRGDNIHWDSWGQKLMVTNILYPFFIWACSQ
;
A
#
# COMPACT_ATOMS: atom_id res chain seq x y z
N MET A 1 -71.87 47.81 -19.46
CA MET A 1 -72.94 47.48 -20.43
C MET A 1 -73.21 45.99 -20.28
N SER A 2 -74.41 45.48 -20.56
CA SER A 2 -74.67 44.04 -20.46
C SER A 2 -74.04 43.31 -21.65
N GLN A 3 -73.27 42.26 -21.42
CA GLN A 3 -72.72 41.37 -22.45
C GLN A 3 -73.83 40.85 -23.39
N TYR A 4 -73.52 40.69 -24.67
CA TYR A 4 -74.48 40.27 -25.69
C TYR A 4 -74.77 38.76 -25.68
N ASN A 5 -73.80 37.92 -25.28
CA ASN A 5 -73.96 36.48 -25.04
C ASN A 5 -74.75 35.74 -26.14
N THR A 6 -74.30 35.90 -27.39
CA THR A 6 -75.03 35.42 -28.58
C THR A 6 -75.19 33.90 -28.67
N GLY A 7 -74.42 33.13 -27.91
CA GLY A 7 -74.38 31.66 -27.96
C GLY A 7 -73.55 31.08 -29.11
N ASN A 8 -72.92 31.91 -29.94
CA ASN A 8 -72.07 31.45 -31.04
C ASN A 8 -70.80 30.74 -30.53
N PRO A 9 -70.34 29.66 -31.21
CA PRO A 9 -69.12 28.95 -30.82
C PRO A 9 -67.86 29.82 -30.94
N VAL A 10 -66.75 29.40 -30.33
CA VAL A 10 -65.43 30.05 -30.47
C VAL A 10 -64.63 29.28 -31.54
N PRO A 11 -64.05 29.95 -32.57
CA PRO A 11 -64.08 31.40 -32.84
C PRO A 11 -65.38 31.87 -33.54
N SER A 12 -65.72 33.15 -33.39
CA SER A 12 -66.87 33.80 -34.05
C SER A 12 -66.43 35.11 -34.71
N SER A 13 -67.02 35.42 -35.88
CA SER A 13 -66.83 36.68 -36.59
C SER A 13 -67.95 37.70 -36.36
N ASP A 14 -68.93 37.40 -35.48
CA ASP A 14 -69.99 38.35 -35.11
C ASP A 14 -69.38 39.51 -34.29
N MET A 15 -69.71 40.75 -34.67
CA MET A 15 -69.19 41.94 -34.00
C MET A 15 -69.60 42.03 -32.52
N ARG A 16 -70.75 41.46 -32.14
CA ARG A 16 -71.20 41.40 -30.74
C ARG A 16 -70.32 40.47 -29.90
N ASP A 17 -69.88 39.37 -30.48
CA ASP A 17 -68.94 38.45 -29.82
C ASP A 17 -67.53 39.05 -29.70
N ALA A 18 -67.11 39.84 -30.70
CA ALA A 18 -65.87 40.60 -30.63
C ALA A 18 -65.90 41.67 -29.53
N TRP A 19 -67.05 42.33 -29.33
CA TRP A 19 -67.25 43.27 -28.23
C TRP A 19 -67.16 42.58 -26.86
N ASP A 20 -67.91 41.49 -26.65
CA ASP A 20 -67.87 40.72 -25.40
C ASP A 20 -66.46 40.17 -25.10
N ASN A 21 -65.73 39.74 -26.13
CA ASN A 21 -64.33 39.31 -25.99
C ASN A 21 -63.41 40.47 -25.60
N ASN A 22 -63.57 41.67 -26.18
CA ASN A 22 -62.76 42.84 -25.82
C ASN A 22 -63.04 43.31 -24.39
N GLU A 23 -64.30 43.29 -23.94
CA GLU A 23 -64.66 43.58 -22.54
C GLU A 23 -64.05 42.53 -21.60
N THR A 24 -64.08 41.25 -21.98
CA THR A 24 -63.43 40.16 -21.22
C THR A 24 -61.90 40.36 -21.15
N VAL A 25 -61.26 40.82 -22.23
CA VAL A 25 -59.81 41.09 -22.28
C VAL A 25 -59.43 42.29 -21.42
N ASP A 26 -60.23 43.36 -21.43
CA ASP A 26 -59.99 44.52 -20.56
C ASP A 26 -60.09 44.13 -19.08
N ILE A 27 -61.11 43.33 -18.72
CA ILE A 27 -61.24 42.79 -17.35
C ILE A 27 -60.09 41.82 -17.03
N PHE A 28 -59.64 41.00 -18.00
CA PHE A 28 -58.50 40.10 -17.82
C PHE A 28 -57.20 40.85 -17.53
N VAL A 29 -56.89 41.92 -18.27
CA VAL A 29 -55.61 42.65 -18.14
C VAL A 29 -55.66 43.69 -17.02
N SER A 30 -56.77 44.40 -16.87
CA SER A 30 -56.90 45.61 -16.04
C SER A 30 -57.77 45.41 -14.81
N GLY A 31 -58.54 44.32 -14.73
CA GLY A 31 -59.48 44.05 -13.66
C GLY A 31 -58.82 43.57 -12.36
N THR A 32 -59.44 43.89 -11.23
CA THR A 32 -58.98 43.47 -9.89
C THR A 32 -59.55 42.13 -9.43
N GLN A 33 -60.49 41.55 -10.19
CA GLN A 33 -61.07 40.24 -9.91
C GLN A 33 -60.07 39.13 -10.24
N LEU A 34 -60.03 38.05 -9.46
CA LEU A 34 -59.07 36.94 -9.66
C LEU A 34 -59.44 36.04 -10.85
N THR A 35 -60.72 35.96 -11.19
CA THR A 35 -61.21 35.22 -12.34
C THR A 35 -62.07 36.10 -13.23
N VAL A 36 -62.12 35.75 -14.50
CA VAL A 36 -62.98 36.36 -15.50
C VAL A 36 -63.72 35.24 -16.24
N THR A 37 -65.01 35.43 -16.47
CA THR A 37 -65.82 34.50 -17.26
C THR A 37 -65.85 34.97 -18.69
N THR A 38 -65.41 34.12 -19.61
CA THR A 38 -65.49 34.38 -21.06
C THR A 38 -66.93 34.37 -21.54
N ARG A 39 -67.22 34.95 -22.72
CA ARG A 39 -68.57 34.91 -23.34
C ARG A 39 -69.13 33.50 -23.55
N ALA A 40 -68.28 32.47 -23.53
CA ALA A 40 -68.68 31.06 -23.65
C ALA A 40 -68.99 30.41 -22.28
N GLY A 41 -69.01 31.19 -21.19
CA GLY A 41 -69.24 30.71 -19.83
C GLY A 41 -68.05 30.00 -19.19
N ILE A 42 -66.87 30.02 -19.83
CA ILE A 42 -65.66 29.40 -19.28
C ILE A 42 -64.98 30.39 -18.34
N GLU A 43 -64.80 29.99 -17.08
CA GLU A 43 -64.04 30.74 -16.08
C GLU A 43 -62.54 30.57 -16.30
N ARG A 44 -61.79 31.68 -16.29
CA ARG A 44 -60.33 31.70 -16.39
C ARG A 44 -59.74 32.66 -15.38
N ASP A 45 -58.51 32.43 -14.97
CA ASP A 45 -57.79 33.39 -14.14
C ASP A 45 -57.57 34.69 -14.92
N SER A 46 -57.77 35.84 -14.28
CA SER A 46 -57.33 37.14 -14.82
C SER A 46 -55.82 37.32 -14.63
N LEU A 47 -55.24 38.39 -15.16
CA LEU A 47 -53.85 38.75 -14.86
C LEU A 47 -53.64 38.98 -13.36
N ALA A 48 -54.60 39.60 -12.67
CA ALA A 48 -54.57 39.75 -11.20
C ALA A 48 -54.67 38.39 -10.48
N GLY A 49 -55.47 37.46 -11.00
CA GLY A 49 -55.56 36.08 -10.51
C GLY A 49 -54.26 35.29 -10.67
N ILE A 50 -53.62 35.41 -11.83
CA ILE A 50 -52.33 34.79 -12.13
C ILE A 50 -51.23 35.39 -11.23
N GLN A 51 -51.23 36.71 -11.06
CA GLN A 51 -50.30 37.39 -10.15
C GLN A 51 -50.51 36.95 -8.70
N LYS A 52 -51.76 36.86 -8.23
CA LYS A 52 -52.07 36.40 -6.88
C LYS A 52 -51.66 34.93 -6.67
N LYS A 53 -51.94 34.05 -7.63
CA LYS A 53 -51.47 32.64 -7.57
C LYS A 53 -49.95 32.55 -7.59
N ALA A 54 -49.26 33.40 -8.34
CA ALA A 54 -47.80 33.45 -8.36
C ALA A 54 -47.22 34.00 -7.03
N GLU A 55 -47.88 34.98 -6.40
CA GLU A 55 -47.54 35.44 -5.05
C GLU A 55 -47.78 34.34 -4.01
N ASP A 56 -48.95 33.70 -4.03
CA ASP A 56 -49.29 32.60 -3.12
C ASP A 56 -48.32 31.41 -3.29
N GLN A 57 -47.93 31.10 -4.53
CA GLN A 57 -46.90 30.09 -4.80
C GLN A 57 -45.52 30.50 -4.26
N ARG A 58 -45.14 31.78 -4.40
CA ARG A 58 -43.87 32.28 -3.83
C ARG A 58 -43.89 32.23 -2.30
N GLU A 59 -45.00 32.57 -1.69
CA GLU A 59 -45.20 32.50 -0.23
C GLU A 59 -45.17 31.03 0.23
N GLN A 60 -45.84 30.13 -0.48
CA GLN A 60 -45.80 28.69 -0.19
C GLN A 60 -44.38 28.11 -0.35
N ILE A 61 -43.65 28.48 -1.40
CA ILE A 61 -42.24 28.06 -1.59
C ILE A 61 -41.35 28.61 -0.47
N ALA A 62 -41.61 29.82 0.03
CA ALA A 62 -40.88 30.37 1.16
C ALA A 62 -41.19 29.61 2.47
N VAL A 63 -42.44 29.21 2.67
CA VAL A 63 -42.87 28.39 3.83
C VAL A 63 -42.30 26.98 3.74
N ASP A 64 -42.40 26.31 2.60
CA ASP A 64 -41.88 24.96 2.36
C ASP A 64 -40.35 24.95 2.42
N GLY A 65 -39.70 25.98 1.87
CA GLY A 65 -38.27 26.19 1.97
C GLY A 65 -37.82 26.40 3.42
N ALA A 66 -38.55 27.19 4.20
CA ALA A 66 -38.30 27.35 5.63
C ALA A 66 -38.50 26.05 6.40
N ALA A 67 -39.51 25.24 6.06
CA ALA A 67 -39.76 23.94 6.68
C ALA A 67 -38.65 22.92 6.36
N VAL A 68 -38.18 22.85 5.12
CA VAL A 68 -37.05 21.99 4.72
C VAL A 68 -35.75 22.45 5.36
N VAL A 69 -35.50 23.77 5.42
CA VAL A 69 -34.33 24.32 6.12
C VAL A 69 -34.42 24.01 7.61
N GLU A 70 -35.59 24.11 8.21
CA GLU A 70 -35.82 23.79 9.62
C GLU A 70 -35.65 22.28 9.89
N GLU A 71 -36.21 21.40 9.06
CA GLU A 71 -36.00 19.95 9.14
C GLU A 71 -34.53 19.57 8.95
N THR A 72 -33.87 20.15 7.95
CA THR A 72 -32.44 19.97 7.69
C THR A 72 -31.61 20.51 8.85
N ARG A 73 -32.01 21.64 9.44
CA ARG A 73 -31.40 22.21 10.64
C ARG A 73 -31.59 21.28 11.83
N GLN A 74 -32.79 20.72 12.06
CA GLN A 74 -33.07 19.76 13.14
C GLN A 74 -32.29 18.45 12.98
N ASN A 75 -32.01 18.01 11.73
CA ASN A 75 -31.26 16.79 11.45
C ASN A 75 -29.72 16.98 11.45
N LEU A 76 -29.22 18.17 11.10
CA LEU A 76 -27.77 18.47 11.05
C LEU A 76 -27.21 19.06 12.35
N ILE A 77 -28.02 19.81 13.09
CA ILE A 77 -27.61 20.41 14.37
C ILE A 77 -27.10 19.37 15.40
N PRO A 78 -27.74 18.21 15.58
CA PRO A 78 -27.30 17.23 16.58
C PRO A 78 -25.93 16.63 16.21
N LEU A 79 -25.60 16.59 14.91
CA LEU A 79 -24.35 16.06 14.37
C LEU A 79 -23.18 17.07 14.43
N SER A 80 -23.47 18.37 14.63
CA SER A 80 -22.46 19.44 14.62
C SER A 80 -22.48 20.36 15.85
N ARG A 81 -23.42 20.19 16.79
CA ARG A 81 -23.40 20.92 18.07
C ARG A 81 -22.41 20.28 19.03
N GLN A 82 -21.41 21.05 19.42
CA GLN A 82 -20.58 20.74 20.58
C GLN A 82 -21.30 21.24 21.83
N TYR A 83 -21.78 20.32 22.68
CA TYR A 83 -22.34 20.68 23.98
C TYR A 83 -21.21 20.94 24.97
N MET A 84 -21.34 21.99 25.79
CA MET A 84 -20.31 22.31 26.79
C MET A 84 -20.44 21.44 28.05
N SER A 85 -21.62 20.90 28.31
CA SER A 85 -21.90 20.04 29.46
C SER A 85 -22.90 18.94 29.10
N LEU A 86 -22.91 17.87 29.90
CA LEU A 86 -23.89 16.79 29.78
C LEU A 86 -25.33 17.29 30.01
N ASP A 87 -25.51 18.25 30.92
CA ASP A 87 -26.83 18.81 31.24
C ASP A 87 -27.41 19.63 30.07
N ASP A 88 -26.55 20.35 29.34
CA ASP A 88 -26.96 21.05 28.12
C ASP A 88 -27.33 20.08 27.00
N ALA A 89 -26.59 18.97 26.87
CA ALA A 89 -26.93 17.89 25.94
C ALA A 89 -28.26 17.22 26.33
N GLN A 90 -28.49 17.00 27.63
CA GLN A 90 -29.70 16.36 28.14
C GLN A 90 -30.94 17.25 28.02
N LYS A 91 -30.79 18.57 28.12
CA LYS A 91 -31.86 19.55 27.84
C LYS A 91 -32.25 19.59 26.36
N ASP A 92 -31.32 19.23 25.47
CA ASP A 92 -31.54 19.18 24.02
C ASP A 92 -31.96 17.78 23.53
N ILE A 93 -32.40 16.90 24.44
CA ILE A 93 -32.72 15.49 24.13
C ILE A 93 -33.77 15.33 23.03
N ALA A 94 -34.71 16.27 22.91
CA ALA A 94 -35.71 16.27 21.86
C ALA A 94 -35.10 16.34 20.44
N ASN A 95 -33.87 16.86 20.33
CA ASN A 95 -33.13 16.98 19.08
C ASN A 95 -32.08 15.87 18.91
N ILE A 96 -31.86 14.98 19.88
CA ILE A 96 -30.93 13.85 19.76
C ILE A 96 -31.76 12.59 19.56
N PRO A 97 -31.84 11.98 18.37
CA PRO A 97 -32.72 10.83 18.14
C PRO A 97 -32.37 9.62 19.03
N GLU A 98 -33.38 8.82 19.38
CA GLU A 98 -33.17 7.58 20.15
C GLU A 98 -32.20 6.64 19.40
N GLY A 99 -31.26 6.05 20.14
CA GLY A 99 -30.18 5.21 19.60
C GLY A 99 -29.03 5.99 18.95
N SER A 100 -29.10 7.32 18.87
CA SER A 100 -28.01 8.16 18.32
C SER A 100 -27.05 8.63 19.40
N THR A 101 -25.78 8.83 19.00
CA THR A 101 -24.71 9.33 19.87
C THR A 101 -24.45 10.82 19.68
N THR A 102 -24.13 11.53 20.75
CA THR A 102 -23.64 12.92 20.73
C THR A 102 -22.40 13.08 21.62
N TYR A 103 -21.75 14.25 21.54
CA TYR A 103 -20.55 14.56 22.30
C TYR A 103 -20.72 15.85 23.11
N TYR A 104 -20.25 15.83 24.36
CA TYR A 104 -20.09 17.04 25.16
C TYR A 104 -18.63 17.23 25.59
N ARG A 105 -18.22 18.47 25.85
CA ARG A 105 -16.85 18.81 26.26
C ARG A 105 -16.52 18.17 27.61
N SER A 106 -15.32 17.60 27.73
CA SER A 106 -14.89 17.01 29.00
C SER A 106 -14.83 18.11 30.07
N PRO A 107 -15.50 17.96 31.22
CA PRO A 107 -15.53 18.98 32.27
C PRO A 107 -14.19 19.14 33.00
N ASP A 108 -13.27 18.20 32.80
CA ASP A 108 -11.95 18.10 33.43
C ASP A 108 -10.78 18.14 32.42
N ASP A 109 -11.07 18.43 31.13
CA ASP A 109 -10.10 18.40 30.00
C ASP A 109 -9.31 17.07 29.83
N SER A 110 -9.72 15.98 30.48
CA SER A 110 -9.11 14.64 30.34
C SER A 110 -9.28 14.05 28.93
N ALA A 111 -10.31 14.51 28.22
CA ALA A 111 -10.59 14.28 26.82
C ALA A 111 -11.01 15.59 26.15
N LEU A 112 -10.91 15.69 24.82
CA LEU A 112 -11.48 16.82 24.10
C LEU A 112 -13.02 16.80 24.16
N ALA A 113 -13.61 15.61 24.13
CA ALA A 113 -15.06 15.40 24.25
C ALA A 113 -15.40 13.97 24.71
N ILE A 114 -16.54 13.79 25.37
CA ILE A 114 -17.06 12.52 25.87
C ILE A 114 -18.29 12.12 25.04
N GLU A 115 -18.36 10.87 24.58
CA GLU A 115 -19.49 10.33 23.81
C GLU A 115 -20.61 9.81 24.74
N VAL A 116 -21.85 10.17 24.42
CA VAL A 116 -23.06 9.67 25.07
C VAL A 116 -24.08 9.22 24.02
N ILE A 117 -24.91 8.24 24.35
CA ILE A 117 -26.00 7.74 23.51
C ILE A 117 -27.35 8.10 24.12
N ASN A 118 -28.33 8.48 23.30
CA ASN A 118 -29.70 8.62 23.75
C ASN A 118 -30.37 7.24 23.84
N ASN A 119 -30.63 6.77 25.06
CA ASN A 119 -31.33 5.53 25.34
C ASN A 119 -32.71 5.87 25.95
N GLY A 120 -33.77 5.88 25.13
CA GLY A 120 -35.14 6.13 25.59
C GLY A 120 -35.38 7.52 26.21
N GLY A 121 -34.68 8.56 25.78
CA GLY A 121 -34.81 9.93 26.29
C GLY A 121 -33.82 10.29 27.42
N THR A 122 -32.86 9.42 27.71
CA THR A 122 -31.80 9.66 28.70
C THR A 122 -30.43 9.46 28.04
N LEU A 123 -29.51 10.41 28.22
CA LEU A 123 -28.15 10.29 27.72
C LEU A 123 -27.31 9.42 28.65
N GLU A 124 -26.77 8.34 28.10
CA GLU A 124 -25.92 7.40 28.82
C GLU A 124 -24.51 7.40 28.20
N ALA A 125 -23.48 7.35 29.04
CA ALA A 125 -22.10 7.31 28.55
C ALA A 125 -21.81 5.98 27.83
N THR A 126 -21.23 6.05 26.63
CA THR A 126 -20.86 4.84 25.86
C THR A 126 -19.50 4.26 26.29
N GLY A 127 -18.74 5.03 27.07
CA GLY A 127 -17.35 4.73 27.45
C GLY A 127 -16.32 5.13 26.39
N ARG A 128 -16.74 5.75 25.28
CA ARG A 128 -15.84 6.30 24.24
C ARG A 128 -15.62 7.80 24.45
N TYR A 129 -14.41 8.27 24.17
CA TYR A 129 -14.01 9.67 24.32
C TYR A 129 -13.05 10.08 23.20
N MET A 130 -13.06 11.37 22.82
CA MET A 130 -12.06 11.94 21.91
C MET A 130 -10.81 12.33 22.71
N PRO A 131 -9.66 11.64 22.55
CA PRO A 131 -8.49 11.87 23.37
C PRO A 131 -7.90 13.28 23.18
N SER A 132 -7.54 13.95 24.28
CA SER A 132 -6.77 15.20 24.22
C SER A 132 -5.29 14.91 23.98
N GLN A 133 -4.54 15.92 23.53
CA GLN A 133 -3.10 15.80 23.28
C GLN A 133 -2.35 15.31 24.55
N TYR A 134 -2.86 15.66 25.74
CA TYR A 134 -2.35 15.22 27.04
C TYR A 134 -2.55 13.70 27.27
N ALA A 135 -3.67 13.13 26.84
CA ALA A 135 -3.92 11.68 26.88
C ALA A 135 -3.04 10.88 25.91
N MET A 136 -2.48 11.54 24.88
CA MET A 136 -1.46 10.94 24.00
C MET A 136 -0.02 11.13 24.51
N TYR A 137 0.21 12.01 25.48
CA TYR A 137 1.52 12.25 26.12
C TYR A 137 1.72 11.53 27.46
N ALA A 138 0.67 10.93 28.04
CA ALA A 138 0.80 10.05 29.19
C ALA A 138 1.35 8.66 28.78
N ALA A 139 2.52 8.65 28.13
CA ALA A 139 3.40 7.50 28.17
C ALA A 139 3.81 7.29 29.63
N ASN A 140 3.82 6.04 30.09
CA ASN A 140 4.34 5.66 31.40
C ASN A 140 5.59 6.48 31.72
N LEU A 141 5.51 7.44 32.64
CA LEU A 141 6.68 8.18 33.08
C LEU A 141 7.45 7.21 33.96
N ILE A 142 8.39 6.50 33.34
CA ILE A 142 9.40 5.71 34.03
C ILE A 142 10.50 6.70 34.40
N GLU A 143 10.41 7.32 35.58
CA GLU A 143 11.60 7.87 36.23
C GLU A 143 12.34 6.71 36.89
N ASN A 144 13.05 5.92 36.10
CA ASN A 144 14.05 5.01 36.66
C ASN A 144 15.36 5.75 36.81
N SER A 145 15.73 6.02 38.06
CA SER A 145 17.12 6.28 38.40
C SER A 145 17.97 5.06 38.04
N ARG A 146 18.76 5.23 36.96
CA ARG A 146 19.86 4.42 36.43
C ARG A 146 19.58 3.27 35.45
N ALA A 147 20.05 3.52 34.21
CA ALA A 147 20.69 2.55 33.33
C ALA A 147 22.15 2.93 32.98
N SER A 148 22.75 3.94 33.65
CA SER A 148 24.11 4.43 33.36
C SER A 148 24.86 4.92 34.60
N ASP A 149 26.17 4.67 34.64
CA ASP A 149 27.13 5.16 35.64
C ASP A 149 27.16 6.69 35.82
N SER A 150 26.67 7.44 34.83
CA SER A 150 26.74 8.91 34.77
C SER A 150 25.60 9.67 35.48
N GLU A 151 24.55 8.99 35.95
CA GLU A 151 23.37 9.64 36.55
C GLU A 151 23.47 9.79 38.08
N LYS A 152 22.91 10.88 38.66
CA LYS A 152 22.95 11.12 40.11
C LYS A 152 22.17 10.05 40.89
N LEU A 153 22.82 9.44 41.88
CA LEU A 153 22.23 8.45 42.77
C LEU A 153 21.16 9.08 43.68
N PRO A 154 20.08 8.37 44.05
CA PRO A 154 19.10 8.86 45.02
C PRO A 154 19.74 9.23 46.35
N THR A 155 19.28 10.31 46.96
CA THR A 155 19.83 10.82 48.22
C THR A 155 19.54 9.84 49.36
N LEU A 156 20.60 9.36 50.02
CA LEU A 156 20.49 8.53 51.22
C LEU A 156 20.22 9.42 52.43
N PHE A 157 19.10 9.21 53.14
CA PHE A 157 18.86 9.86 54.43
C PHE A 157 19.61 9.10 55.52
N THR A 158 20.65 9.71 56.08
CA THR A 158 21.39 9.17 57.23
C THR A 158 21.05 9.96 58.49
N GLY A 159 20.57 9.27 59.53
CA GLY A 159 20.57 9.79 60.90
C GLY A 159 21.99 9.91 61.46
N PRO A 160 22.17 10.46 62.67
CA PRO A 160 23.47 10.85 63.24
C PRO A 160 24.54 9.76 63.33
N ASP A 161 24.17 8.48 63.21
CA ASP A 161 25.08 7.34 63.26
C ASP A 161 24.86 6.41 62.05
N SER A 162 25.62 6.55 60.95
CA SER A 162 26.03 5.44 60.04
C SER A 162 26.59 5.88 58.67
N GLY A 163 27.78 5.38 58.32
CA GLY A 163 28.51 5.63 57.07
C GLY A 163 28.03 4.82 55.85
N GLY A 164 26.75 4.89 55.50
CA GLY A 164 26.25 4.31 54.25
C GLY A 164 26.68 5.12 53.03
N LYS A 165 27.60 4.60 52.22
CA LYS A 165 27.89 5.12 50.89
C LYS A 165 27.56 4.04 49.87
N TRP A 166 27.14 4.46 48.68
CA TRP A 166 27.11 3.56 47.54
C TRP A 166 28.51 2.94 47.35
N ALA A 167 28.55 1.62 47.28
CA ALA A 167 29.76 0.83 47.11
C ALA A 167 29.57 -0.16 45.96
N ALA A 168 30.64 -0.83 45.55
CA ALA A 168 30.55 -1.90 44.55
C ALA A 168 29.57 -2.98 45.06
N ALA A 169 28.66 -3.39 44.18
CA ALA A 169 27.69 -4.41 44.51
C ALA A 169 28.34 -5.78 44.75
N SER A 170 27.72 -6.64 45.55
CA SER A 170 28.19 -8.02 45.72
C SER A 170 28.10 -8.80 44.40
N ALA A 171 28.89 -9.86 44.25
CA ALA A 171 28.91 -10.68 43.03
C ALA A 171 27.51 -11.19 42.62
N GLU A 172 26.67 -11.48 43.62
CA GLU A 172 25.29 -11.94 43.40
C GLU A 172 24.38 -10.80 42.93
N MET A 173 24.55 -9.58 43.44
CA MET A 173 23.83 -8.41 42.92
C MET A 173 24.31 -8.02 41.52
N ILE A 174 25.62 -8.13 41.23
CA ILE A 174 26.22 -7.94 39.90
C ILE A 174 25.65 -8.94 38.90
N ALA A 175 25.45 -10.20 39.31
CA ALA A 175 24.84 -11.22 38.45
C ALA A 175 23.42 -10.85 37.98
N HIS A 176 22.72 -10.01 38.76
CA HIS A 176 21.42 -9.45 38.41
C HIS A 176 21.51 -7.98 37.93
N GLY A 177 22.70 -7.56 37.52
CA GLY A 177 22.97 -6.30 36.82
C GLY A 177 23.52 -5.18 37.69
N ALA A 178 23.59 -5.31 39.02
CA ALA A 178 23.91 -4.17 39.89
C ALA A 178 25.38 -3.82 39.85
N GLU A 179 25.69 -2.59 39.43
CA GLU A 179 27.07 -2.07 39.48
C GLU A 179 27.40 -1.52 40.87
N GLN A 180 26.41 -0.91 41.54
CA GLN A 180 26.55 -0.33 42.87
C GLN A 180 25.38 -0.71 43.79
N SER A 181 25.68 -0.88 45.08
CA SER A 181 24.68 -1.20 46.11
C SER A 181 24.99 -0.50 47.43
N VAL A 182 24.03 -0.55 48.35
CA VAL A 182 24.24 -0.18 49.76
C VAL A 182 24.18 -1.44 50.62
N GLN A 183 25.29 -1.70 51.31
CA GLN A 183 25.42 -2.81 52.25
C GLN A 183 24.93 -2.39 53.64
N CYS A 184 24.02 -3.18 54.19
CA CYS A 184 23.43 -2.99 55.50
C CYS A 184 23.90 -4.12 56.44
N PRO A 185 24.91 -3.85 57.29
CA PRO A 185 25.49 -4.88 58.15
C PRO A 185 24.52 -5.37 59.22
N ALA A 186 24.70 -6.62 59.67
CA ALA A 186 23.94 -7.21 60.76
C ALA A 186 24.16 -6.45 62.08
N ARG A 187 23.16 -6.50 62.97
CA ARG A 187 23.22 -5.78 64.25
C ARG A 187 23.92 -6.64 65.32
N PRO A 188 24.85 -6.08 66.12
CA PRO A 188 25.55 -6.86 67.16
C PRO A 188 24.64 -7.34 68.30
N SER A 189 23.61 -6.58 68.67
CA SER A 189 22.70 -6.91 69.78
C SER A 189 21.29 -6.33 69.61
N THR A 190 20.27 -6.98 70.17
CA THR A 190 18.88 -6.48 70.27
C THR A 190 18.70 -5.22 71.13
N SER A 191 19.76 -4.74 71.79
CA SER A 191 19.77 -3.50 72.58
C SER A 191 20.18 -2.22 71.82
N ASP A 192 20.88 -2.31 70.67
CA ASP A 192 21.34 -1.13 69.91
C ASP A 192 20.19 -0.36 69.19
N PRO A 193 20.36 0.84 68.63
CA PRO A 193 19.31 1.47 67.81
C PRO A 193 19.08 0.70 66.49
N ALA A 194 17.87 0.74 65.93
CA ALA A 194 17.64 0.21 64.58
C ALA A 194 18.40 1.06 63.54
N VAL A 195 19.13 0.41 62.65
CA VAL A 195 19.86 1.07 61.56
C VAL A 195 19.00 1.02 60.30
N ASN A 196 18.72 2.19 59.72
CA ASN A 196 17.84 2.33 58.57
C ASN A 196 18.62 2.95 57.40
N TYR A 197 18.58 2.28 56.26
CA TYR A 197 19.08 2.85 55.00
C TYR A 197 17.87 3.20 54.15
N VAL A 198 17.53 4.49 54.17
CA VAL A 198 16.31 5.02 53.58
C VAL A 198 16.65 5.80 52.32
N PHE A 199 16.07 5.40 51.20
CA PHE A 199 16.04 6.17 49.98
C PHE A 199 14.75 6.98 49.95
N GLN A 200 14.88 8.24 49.56
CA GLN A 200 13.76 9.14 49.35
C GLN A 200 13.65 9.46 47.88
N GLN A 201 12.43 9.37 47.35
CA GLN A 201 12.09 10.01 46.09
C GLN A 201 10.93 10.99 46.28
N GLU A 202 11.07 12.17 45.69
CA GLU A 202 10.02 13.19 45.61
C GLU A 202 8.90 12.80 44.63
N LEU A 203 7.66 13.01 45.05
CA LEU A 203 6.42 12.75 44.29
C LEU A 203 5.57 14.02 44.12
N GLY A 204 6.14 15.20 44.35
CA GLY A 204 5.41 16.48 44.28
C GLY A 204 4.75 16.76 42.92
N TYR A 205 5.18 16.07 41.86
CA TYR A 205 4.59 16.11 40.52
C TYR A 205 3.43 15.14 40.30
N ALA A 206 3.27 14.11 41.15
CA ALA A 206 2.25 13.09 40.98
C ALA A 206 0.87 13.62 41.40
N THR A 207 -0.15 13.30 40.59
CA THR A 207 -1.52 13.78 40.76
C THR A 207 -2.41 12.69 41.35
N GLY A 208 -3.37 13.07 42.19
CA GLY A 208 -4.34 12.14 42.76
C GLY A 208 -5.07 11.33 41.67
N GLY A 209 -5.27 10.03 41.92
CA GLY A 209 -5.84 9.08 40.97
C GLY A 209 -4.80 8.25 40.22
N GLN A 210 -3.55 8.71 40.16
CA GLN A 210 -2.44 8.00 39.51
C GLN A 210 -1.96 6.79 40.32
N TYR A 211 -1.42 5.82 39.61
CA TYR A 211 -0.71 4.67 40.17
C TYR A 211 0.78 4.97 40.27
N ILE A 212 1.37 4.64 41.42
CA ILE A 212 2.79 4.75 41.70
C ILE A 212 3.32 3.35 41.90
N ALA A 213 4.32 2.95 41.12
CA ALA A 213 5.02 1.70 41.34
C ALA A 213 6.49 1.99 41.68
N ALA A 214 7.03 1.31 42.68
CA ALA A 214 8.46 1.34 42.99
C ALA A 214 9.02 -0.09 43.00
N SER A 215 10.24 -0.27 42.48
CA SER A 215 10.92 -1.56 42.43
C SER A 215 12.37 -1.41 42.86
N PHE A 216 12.92 -2.42 43.54
CA PHE A 216 14.33 -2.47 43.90
C PHE A 216 14.83 -3.91 44.06
N LEU A 217 16.13 -4.11 43.86
CA LEU A 217 16.81 -5.37 44.16
C LEU A 217 17.20 -5.39 45.64
N PHE A 218 16.89 -6.49 46.31
CA PHE A 218 17.10 -6.66 47.75
C PHE A 218 17.68 -8.05 48.02
N ARG A 219 18.76 -8.13 48.78
CA ARG A 219 19.38 -9.38 49.20
C ARG A 219 19.37 -9.46 50.72
N GLY A 220 18.96 -10.59 51.27
CA GLY A 220 18.79 -10.80 52.71
C GLY A 220 17.37 -11.19 53.08
N ASP A 221 17.02 -11.12 54.37
CA ASP A 221 15.65 -11.41 54.83
C ASP A 221 14.68 -10.32 54.35
N THR A 222 13.70 -10.69 53.53
CA THR A 222 12.74 -9.76 52.90
C THR A 222 11.90 -9.00 53.92
N THR A 223 11.80 -9.48 55.16
CA THR A 223 11.13 -8.75 56.26
C THR A 223 11.87 -7.49 56.70
N LEU A 224 13.13 -7.34 56.29
CA LEU A 224 13.96 -6.15 56.52
C LEU A 224 13.82 -5.11 55.41
N ALA A 225 13.17 -5.43 54.29
CA ALA A 225 12.83 -4.47 53.25
C ALA A 225 11.58 -3.67 53.66
N PHE A 226 11.57 -2.37 53.42
CA PHE A 226 10.42 -1.51 53.74
C PHE A 226 10.13 -0.50 52.63
N TRP A 227 8.89 -0.03 52.60
CA TRP A 227 8.41 1.03 51.72
C TRP A 227 7.26 1.77 52.40
N ASN A 228 7.16 3.08 52.19
CA ASN A 228 6.09 3.89 52.74
C ASN A 228 5.86 5.17 51.93
N LEU A 229 4.59 5.46 51.65
CA LEU A 229 4.17 6.71 51.01
C LEU A 229 4.00 7.81 52.07
N GLN A 230 4.32 9.06 51.75
CA GLN A 230 4.17 10.19 52.66
C GLN A 230 3.33 11.34 52.08
N PRO A 231 2.31 11.83 52.81
CA PRO A 231 1.75 11.22 54.01
C PRO A 231 1.16 9.83 53.70
N ALA A 232 1.11 8.91 54.67
CA ALA A 232 0.62 7.54 54.44
C ALA A 232 -0.84 7.50 53.96
N ALA A 233 -1.62 8.55 54.26
CA ALA A 233 -3.00 8.72 53.78
C ALA A 233 -3.11 9.16 52.31
N ALA A 234 -1.98 9.50 51.65
CA ALA A 234 -1.98 10.02 50.28
C ALA A 234 -2.36 8.97 49.22
N GLY A 235 -2.36 7.69 49.56
CA GLY A 235 -2.69 6.62 48.62
C GLY A 235 -2.88 5.28 49.32
N THR A 236 -3.54 4.36 48.62
CA THR A 236 -3.77 2.99 49.11
C THR A 236 -2.77 2.03 48.48
N LEU A 237 -2.14 1.16 49.27
CA LEU A 237 -1.29 0.08 48.75
C LEU A 237 -2.17 -0.93 48.01
N ILE A 238 -1.90 -1.11 46.73
CA ILE A 238 -2.65 -2.01 45.84
C ILE A 238 -2.03 -3.39 45.82
N SER A 239 -0.70 -3.48 45.67
CA SER A 239 -0.01 -4.76 45.65
C SER A 239 1.46 -4.65 46.04
N THR A 240 2.00 -5.78 46.48
CA THR A 240 3.40 -6.00 46.77
C THR A 240 3.79 -7.34 46.15
N ARG A 241 4.81 -7.34 45.30
CA ARG A 241 5.34 -8.54 44.65
C ARG A 241 6.81 -8.70 45.03
N THR A 242 7.20 -9.91 45.37
CA THR A 242 8.58 -10.27 45.66
C THR A 242 8.95 -11.44 44.79
N ASP A 243 9.85 -11.21 43.84
CA ASP A 243 10.34 -12.23 42.92
C ASP A 243 11.68 -12.77 43.46
N ASP A 244 11.75 -14.06 43.76
CA ASP A 244 12.98 -14.72 44.20
C ASP A 244 13.89 -14.98 42.99
N LEU A 245 15.08 -14.39 43.00
CA LEU A 245 16.07 -14.49 41.94
C LEU A 245 17.16 -15.53 42.27
N GLY A 246 17.05 -16.20 43.42
CA GLY A 246 18.00 -17.19 43.90
C GLY A 246 19.07 -16.61 44.82
N ASN A 247 19.75 -17.50 45.53
CA ASN A 247 20.86 -17.18 46.45
C ASN A 247 20.55 -16.12 47.52
N GLY A 248 19.27 -15.93 47.88
CA GLY A 248 18.82 -14.93 48.84
C GLY A 248 18.72 -13.50 48.28
N THR A 249 18.73 -13.35 46.95
CA THR A 249 18.47 -12.09 46.23
C THR A 249 17.04 -12.09 45.69
N TYR A 250 16.35 -10.96 45.85
CA TYR A 250 14.94 -10.76 45.51
C TYR A 250 14.76 -9.45 44.75
N LYS A 251 13.79 -9.39 43.85
CA LYS A 251 13.26 -8.14 43.31
C LYS A 251 11.95 -7.83 44.01
N VAL A 252 11.90 -6.69 44.71
CA VAL A 252 10.71 -6.23 45.42
C VAL A 252 10.03 -5.15 44.58
N THR A 253 8.74 -5.28 44.31
CA THR A 253 7.91 -4.31 43.59
C THR A 253 6.67 -3.96 44.41
N VAL A 254 6.36 -2.67 44.53
CA VAL A 254 5.26 -2.16 45.36
C VAL A 254 4.46 -1.17 44.57
N ILE A 255 3.12 -1.21 44.69
CA ILE A 255 2.22 -0.40 43.88
C ILE A 255 1.19 0.28 44.77
N TYR A 256 1.11 1.60 44.69
CA TYR A 256 0.12 2.45 45.35
C TYR A 256 -0.81 3.09 44.34
N LYS A 257 -2.04 3.37 44.76
CA LYS A 257 -2.95 4.27 44.04
C LYS A 257 -3.14 5.53 44.87
N LEU A 258 -2.80 6.70 44.31
CA LEU A 258 -2.96 7.97 44.99
C LEU A 258 -4.44 8.34 45.14
N ALA A 259 -4.81 8.85 46.30
CA ALA A 259 -6.16 9.30 46.60
C ALA A 259 -6.38 10.75 46.12
N GLY A 260 -7.61 11.11 45.77
CA GLY A 260 -7.97 12.47 45.31
C GLY A 260 -7.71 12.70 43.82
N VAL A 261 -7.74 13.97 43.38
CA VAL A 261 -7.57 14.40 41.97
C VAL A 261 -6.63 15.60 41.80
N THR A 262 -5.99 16.05 42.88
CA THR A 262 -5.15 17.26 42.90
C THR A 262 -3.66 16.89 42.79
N PRO A 263 -2.79 17.72 42.18
CA PRO A 263 -1.34 17.49 42.20
C PRO A 263 -0.74 17.57 43.61
N GLY A 264 0.28 16.76 43.89
CA GLY A 264 1.08 16.82 45.12
C GLY A 264 0.44 16.17 46.37
N VAL A 265 -0.53 15.26 46.19
CA VAL A 265 -1.17 14.55 47.33
C VAL A 265 -0.17 13.68 48.10
N ALA A 266 0.75 13.04 47.38
CA ALA A 266 1.91 12.38 47.96
C ALA A 266 3.15 13.24 47.75
N GLN A 267 3.90 13.49 48.82
CA GLN A 267 5.12 14.29 48.78
C GLN A 267 6.35 13.44 48.50
N TYR A 268 6.42 12.25 49.12
CA TYR A 268 7.56 11.34 48.98
C TYR A 268 7.13 9.88 49.00
N ILE A 269 7.92 9.03 48.34
CA ILE A 269 7.95 7.60 48.64
C ILE A 269 9.31 7.26 49.26
N TYR A 270 9.26 6.61 50.41
CA TYR A 270 10.41 6.02 51.07
C TYR A 270 10.47 4.54 50.75
N PHE A 271 11.66 4.04 50.48
CA PHE A 271 11.93 2.61 50.39
C PHE A 271 13.37 2.34 50.80
N GLY A 272 13.65 1.12 51.24
CA GLY A 272 14.97 0.82 51.78
C GLY A 272 15.04 -0.48 52.54
N CYS A 273 16.11 -0.59 53.34
CA CYS A 273 16.30 -1.71 54.25
C CYS A 273 16.51 -1.21 55.68
N GLN A 274 16.04 -2.00 56.63
CA GLN A 274 16.03 -1.63 58.04
C GLN A 274 16.33 -2.84 58.92
N GLN A 275 17.40 -2.76 59.70
CA GLN A 275 17.82 -3.81 60.62
C GLN A 275 17.03 -3.71 61.93
N ARG A 276 16.15 -4.68 62.20
CA ARG A 276 15.32 -4.79 63.43
C ARG A 276 15.55 -6.14 64.11
N GLY A 277 15.25 -6.22 65.42
CA GLY A 277 15.38 -7.46 66.20
C GLY A 277 16.82 -7.97 66.34
N ALA A 278 16.98 -9.29 66.50
CA ALA A 278 18.27 -10.00 66.61
C ALA A 278 18.78 -10.45 65.22
N SER A 279 18.54 -9.66 64.17
CA SER A 279 18.89 -10.05 62.80
C SER A 279 20.39 -10.33 62.68
N THR A 280 20.74 -11.60 62.45
CA THR A 280 22.13 -12.09 62.33
C THR A 280 22.64 -12.04 60.88
N SER A 281 21.80 -11.61 59.93
CA SER A 281 22.12 -11.64 58.50
C SER A 281 22.23 -10.23 57.92
N PRO A 282 23.32 -9.89 57.22
CA PRO A 282 23.42 -8.62 56.49
C PRO A 282 22.39 -8.59 55.36
N CYS A 283 21.94 -7.39 55.00
CA CYS A 283 21.13 -7.18 53.81
C CYS A 283 21.76 -6.14 52.88
N GLU A 284 21.38 -6.18 51.61
CA GLU A 284 21.95 -5.32 50.56
C GLU A 284 20.84 -4.86 49.64
N ILE A 285 20.91 -3.61 49.17
CA ILE A 285 19.89 -3.02 48.31
C ILE A 285 20.52 -2.28 47.11
N ALA A 286 19.92 -2.45 45.93
CA ALA A 286 20.36 -1.86 44.67
C ALA A 286 19.17 -1.50 43.76
N PHE A 287 19.42 -0.68 42.73
CA PHE A 287 18.47 -0.34 41.65
C PHE A 287 17.06 0.09 42.08
N PRO A 288 16.92 1.16 42.84
CA PRO A 288 15.62 1.75 43.03
C PRO A 288 15.09 2.33 41.71
N GLN A 289 13.87 1.95 41.39
CA GLN A 289 13.17 2.24 40.14
C GLN A 289 11.76 2.68 40.48
N MET A 290 11.20 3.64 39.75
CA MET A 290 9.82 4.05 39.94
C MET A 290 9.11 4.36 38.62
N ALA A 291 7.80 4.18 38.63
CA ALA A 291 6.92 4.64 37.56
C ALA A 291 5.67 5.30 38.13
N VAL A 292 5.20 6.33 37.44
CA VAL A 292 3.92 6.99 37.68
C VAL A 292 3.05 6.88 36.42
N ALA A 293 1.78 6.49 36.57
CA ALA A 293 0.87 6.34 35.44
C ALA A 293 -0.59 6.62 35.81
N ASP A 294 -1.34 7.12 34.83
CA ASP A 294 -2.79 7.33 34.95
C ASP A 294 -3.60 6.01 34.85
N ARG A 295 -2.93 4.89 34.58
CA ARG A 295 -3.54 3.56 34.43
C ARG A 295 -2.95 2.57 35.45
N PRO A 296 -3.67 1.50 35.82
CA PRO A 296 -3.14 0.47 36.71
C PRO A 296 -1.79 -0.05 36.21
N ILE A 297 -0.77 0.10 37.05
CA ILE A 297 0.59 -0.41 36.79
C ILE A 297 0.69 -1.80 37.43
N PHE A 298 1.37 -2.72 36.76
CA PHE A 298 1.61 -4.10 37.24
C PHE A 298 3.08 -4.37 37.60
N GLY A 299 3.99 -3.45 37.26
CA GLY A 299 5.41 -3.50 37.61
C GLY A 299 6.18 -2.30 37.06
N VAL A 300 7.44 -2.14 37.50
CA VAL A 300 8.33 -1.08 37.03
C VAL A 300 9.35 -1.66 36.05
N GLY A 301 9.33 -1.17 34.80
CA GLY A 301 10.20 -1.63 33.71
C GLY A 301 9.83 -3.03 33.18
N GLY A 302 9.13 -3.10 32.05
CA GLY A 302 9.10 -4.25 31.11
C GLY A 302 8.61 -5.63 31.59
N ASP A 303 8.45 -5.88 32.88
CA ASP A 303 8.32 -7.24 33.41
C ASP A 303 6.86 -7.64 33.65
N MET A 304 6.25 -8.23 32.63
CA MET A 304 4.99 -8.97 32.76
C MET A 304 5.25 -10.46 32.99
N THR A 305 4.68 -11.03 34.04
CA THR A 305 4.77 -12.48 34.30
C THR A 305 3.85 -13.28 33.35
N MET A 306 4.06 -14.60 33.24
CA MET A 306 3.21 -15.49 32.43
C MET A 306 1.73 -15.49 32.87
N ALA A 307 1.45 -15.31 34.16
CA ALA A 307 0.08 -15.20 34.67
C ALA A 307 -0.57 -13.87 34.25
N ASP A 308 0.21 -12.78 34.21
CA ASP A 308 -0.25 -11.46 33.78
C ASP A 308 -0.49 -11.39 32.26
N ARG A 309 0.26 -12.17 31.45
CA ARG A 309 0.05 -12.30 30.00
C ARG A 309 -1.19 -13.11 29.61
N LEU A 310 -1.65 -14.01 30.47
CA LEU A 310 -2.85 -14.81 30.24
C LEU A 310 -4.16 -14.03 30.48
N ASN A 311 -4.11 -12.94 31.27
CA ASN A 311 -5.27 -12.07 31.51
C ASN A 311 -5.42 -10.92 30.49
N ILE A 312 -4.49 -10.76 29.54
CA ILE A 312 -4.58 -9.75 28.49
C ILE A 312 -5.18 -10.38 27.23
N SER A 313 -6.50 -10.34 27.14
CA SER A 313 -7.21 -10.49 25.87
C SER A 313 -6.90 -9.30 24.96
N GLY A 314 -5.94 -9.46 24.04
CA GLY A 314 -5.96 -8.70 22.77
C GLY A 314 -4.75 -7.85 22.34
N VAL A 315 -3.55 -7.96 22.93
CA VAL A 315 -2.37 -7.19 22.43
C VAL A 315 -1.20 -8.10 22.05
N ILE A 316 -0.72 -7.91 20.82
CA ILE A 316 0.28 -8.67 20.05
C ILE A 316 1.66 -8.60 20.72
N ALA A 317 2.30 -9.75 20.97
CA ALA A 317 3.71 -9.82 21.37
C ALA A 317 4.65 -9.55 20.18
N PRO A 318 5.78 -8.84 20.34
CA PRO A 318 6.68 -8.48 19.24
C PRO A 318 7.41 -9.70 18.63
N ASN A 319 7.59 -9.66 17.31
CA ASN A 319 8.36 -10.62 16.52
C ASN A 319 9.87 -10.33 16.61
N LEU A 320 10.71 -11.37 16.76
CA LEU A 320 12.18 -11.26 16.83
C LEU A 320 12.82 -11.84 15.55
N ILE A 321 13.31 -10.97 14.66
CA ILE A 321 14.03 -11.36 13.44
C ILE A 321 15.53 -11.12 13.65
N THR A 322 16.35 -12.17 13.63
CA THR A 322 17.82 -12.08 13.65
C THR A 322 18.36 -12.25 12.24
N ASN A 323 18.57 -11.15 11.51
CA ASN A 323 19.21 -11.21 10.20
C ASN A 323 20.73 -11.43 10.34
N SER A 324 21.28 -12.39 9.60
CA SER A 324 22.72 -12.62 9.47
C SER A 324 23.13 -12.78 7.99
N TYR A 325 23.02 -11.73 7.16
CA TYR A 325 24.16 -11.10 6.41
C TYR A 325 23.74 -10.24 5.20
N ALA A 326 24.41 -9.09 5.06
CA ALA A 326 24.79 -8.45 3.78
C ALA A 326 25.75 -7.25 4.03
N ASP A 327 26.99 -7.50 4.46
CA ASP A 327 28.12 -6.55 4.43
C ASP A 327 29.44 -7.34 4.42
N PRO A 328 30.39 -7.11 3.49
CA PRO A 328 31.73 -7.69 3.54
C PRO A 328 32.60 -7.26 4.74
N ALA A 329 32.16 -6.31 5.57
CA ALA A 329 32.93 -5.80 6.71
C ALA A 329 32.56 -6.38 8.10
N TYR A 330 31.65 -7.34 8.21
CA TYR A 330 31.29 -7.97 9.50
C TYR A 330 31.41 -9.51 9.45
N GLN A 331 31.68 -10.15 10.58
CA GLN A 331 32.12 -11.55 10.71
C GLN A 331 31.10 -12.63 10.28
N MET A 332 31.47 -13.48 9.30
CA MET A 332 30.72 -14.67 8.84
C MET A 332 29.99 -15.41 9.99
N PRO A 333 28.76 -15.96 9.77
CA PRO A 333 28.08 -16.75 10.78
C PRO A 333 28.99 -17.83 11.35
N ARG A 334 28.94 -18.01 12.68
CA ARG A 334 29.80 -18.96 13.37
C ARG A 334 29.53 -20.37 12.84
N LEU A 335 30.59 -21.08 12.48
CA LEU A 335 30.49 -22.48 12.09
C LEU A 335 30.16 -23.32 13.32
N ARG A 336 29.25 -24.29 13.16
CA ARG A 336 29.05 -25.32 14.19
C ARG A 336 30.37 -26.08 14.38
N VAL A 337 30.70 -26.44 15.62
CA VAL A 337 31.93 -27.21 15.91
C VAL A 337 31.93 -28.50 15.07
N GLY A 338 32.99 -28.72 14.30
CA GLY A 338 33.14 -29.88 13.39
C GLY A 338 32.60 -29.69 11.97
N SER A 339 32.05 -28.51 11.62
CA SER A 339 31.59 -28.21 10.26
C SER A 339 32.70 -27.78 9.31
N ILE A 340 32.45 -27.96 8.01
CA ILE A 340 33.30 -27.53 6.90
C ILE A 340 33.51 -26.02 6.92
N GLY A 341 34.74 -25.58 6.60
CA GLY A 341 35.14 -24.18 6.58
C GLY A 341 34.56 -23.37 5.42
N TRP A 342 34.53 -22.04 5.60
CA TRP A 342 34.16 -21.09 4.55
C TRP A 342 35.17 -21.08 3.40
N SER A 343 34.67 -21.13 2.17
CA SER A 343 35.45 -20.99 0.93
C SER A 343 34.96 -19.77 0.15
N ALA A 344 35.90 -18.95 -0.34
CA ALA A 344 35.56 -17.82 -1.20
C ALA A 344 35.04 -18.32 -2.56
N VAL A 345 33.93 -17.78 -3.06
CA VAL A 345 33.38 -18.19 -4.37
C VAL A 345 34.36 -17.90 -5.51
N SER A 346 35.20 -16.86 -5.34
CA SER A 346 36.26 -16.52 -6.28
C SER A 346 37.31 -17.63 -6.47
N SER A 347 37.51 -18.49 -5.46
CA SER A 347 38.48 -19.59 -5.44
C SER A 347 37.98 -20.91 -6.08
N ILE A 348 36.70 -20.97 -6.48
CA ILE A 348 36.13 -22.15 -7.15
C ILE A 348 36.65 -22.22 -8.60
N SER A 349 37.23 -23.37 -8.97
CA SER A 349 37.83 -23.61 -10.29
C SER A 349 36.80 -23.84 -11.40
N ASP A 350 35.65 -24.45 -11.07
CA ASP A 350 34.55 -24.64 -12.00
C ASP A 350 33.84 -23.31 -12.28
N THR A 351 34.01 -22.79 -13.50
CA THR A 351 33.49 -21.49 -13.92
C THR A 351 31.96 -21.46 -14.00
N THR A 352 31.30 -22.58 -14.30
CA THR A 352 29.84 -22.67 -14.34
C THR A 352 29.25 -22.54 -12.94
N ILE A 353 29.82 -23.25 -11.97
CA ILE A 353 29.37 -23.18 -10.57
C ILE A 353 29.68 -21.78 -9.99
N LYS A 354 30.89 -21.28 -10.22
CA LYS A 354 31.29 -19.94 -9.78
C LYS A 354 30.34 -18.86 -10.30
N THR A 355 30.04 -18.86 -11.59
CA THR A 355 29.09 -17.90 -12.18
C THR A 355 27.68 -18.07 -11.62
N ALA A 356 27.20 -19.30 -11.44
CA ALA A 356 25.88 -19.54 -10.85
C ALA A 356 25.76 -19.01 -9.42
N LEU A 357 26.78 -19.24 -8.58
CA LEU A 357 26.84 -18.74 -7.21
C LEU A 357 27.00 -17.21 -7.16
N THR A 358 27.85 -16.63 -8.01
CA THR A 358 28.01 -15.17 -8.11
C THR A 358 26.73 -14.48 -8.58
N ASN A 359 26.02 -15.04 -9.57
CA ASN A 359 24.74 -14.51 -10.05
C ASN A 359 23.64 -14.62 -8.99
N ALA A 360 23.74 -15.60 -8.09
CA ALA A 360 22.87 -15.73 -6.91
C ALA A 360 23.32 -14.85 -5.73
N GLY A 361 24.35 -14.01 -5.90
CA GLY A 361 24.82 -13.05 -4.90
C GLY A 361 25.82 -13.61 -3.87
N ALA A 362 26.37 -14.81 -4.07
CA ALA A 362 27.30 -15.43 -3.11
C ALA A 362 28.74 -14.90 -3.24
N VAL A 363 29.30 -14.43 -2.13
CA VAL A 363 30.73 -14.05 -2.01
C VAL A 363 31.56 -15.18 -1.39
N SER A 364 30.96 -15.98 -0.51
CA SER A 364 31.55 -17.17 0.12
C SER A 364 30.49 -18.25 0.30
N CYS A 365 30.92 -19.50 0.36
CA CYS A 365 30.04 -20.67 0.54
C CYS A 365 30.74 -21.77 1.33
N LEU A 366 29.96 -22.70 1.88
CA LEU A 366 30.44 -23.97 2.41
C LEU A 366 30.41 -25.00 1.27
N ILE A 367 31.49 -25.75 1.08
CA ILE A 367 31.63 -26.73 -0.01
C ILE A 367 31.63 -28.14 0.58
N ALA A 368 30.49 -28.82 0.51
CA ALA A 368 30.35 -30.21 0.95
C ALA A 368 30.59 -31.17 -0.21
N ASN A 369 31.82 -31.67 -0.30
CA ASN A 369 32.23 -32.67 -1.28
C ASN A 369 31.62 -34.06 -0.99
N PRO A 370 31.63 -34.98 -1.96
CA PRO A 370 31.19 -36.35 -1.74
C PRO A 370 31.96 -37.03 -0.60
N VAL A 371 31.25 -37.82 0.21
CA VAL A 371 31.80 -38.52 1.39
C VAL A 371 31.95 -40.01 1.15
N THR A 372 32.71 -40.71 2.00
CA THR A 372 32.83 -42.17 1.92
C THR A 372 31.51 -42.83 2.32
N ALA A 373 31.14 -43.94 1.70
CA ALA A 373 29.91 -44.66 2.03
C ALA A 373 29.84 -44.97 3.54
N GLY A 374 28.71 -44.63 4.18
CA GLY A 374 28.51 -44.80 5.62
C GLY A 374 29.14 -43.70 6.51
N THR A 375 29.71 -42.65 5.92
CA THR A 375 30.23 -41.48 6.65
C THR A 375 29.39 -40.23 6.36
N THR A 376 29.44 -39.25 7.25
CA THR A 376 28.73 -37.97 7.09
C THR A 376 29.69 -36.79 7.28
N ALA A 377 29.52 -35.73 6.48
CA ALA A 377 30.20 -34.45 6.69
C ALA A 377 29.17 -33.34 6.91
N GLU A 378 29.43 -32.42 7.84
CA GLU A 378 28.51 -31.32 8.17
C GLU A 378 28.99 -30.00 7.56
N ALA A 379 28.09 -29.29 6.88
CA ALA A 379 28.26 -27.92 6.42
C ALA A 379 27.18 -27.06 7.07
N LEU A 380 27.35 -26.78 8.37
CA LEU A 380 26.34 -26.13 9.22
C LEU A 380 26.87 -24.83 9.84
N VAL A 381 26.00 -23.83 9.91
CA VAL A 381 26.20 -22.59 10.65
C VAL A 381 25.27 -22.51 11.85
N GLU A 382 25.75 -21.88 12.91
CA GLU A 382 25.09 -21.72 14.21
C GLU A 382 24.88 -20.22 14.48
N PRO A 383 23.68 -19.66 14.20
CA PRO A 383 23.36 -18.28 14.56
C PRO A 383 23.35 -18.06 16.08
N PHE A 384 23.71 -16.85 16.53
CA PHE A 384 23.61 -16.47 17.94
C PHE A 384 22.14 -16.27 18.33
N VAL A 385 21.63 -17.16 19.18
CA VAL A 385 20.23 -17.20 19.64
C VAL A 385 20.16 -17.25 21.17
N TYR A 386 20.68 -16.22 21.84
CA TYR A 386 20.67 -16.07 23.30
C TYR A 386 19.24 -16.14 23.89
N ASP A 387 19.06 -15.75 25.16
CA ASP A 387 17.83 -15.95 25.96
C ASP A 387 16.49 -15.43 25.39
N THR A 388 16.52 -14.86 24.19
CA THR A 388 15.45 -14.31 23.36
C THR A 388 14.48 -15.33 22.76
N ILE A 389 14.83 -16.61 22.63
CA ILE A 389 13.89 -17.65 22.16
C ILE A 389 13.18 -18.31 23.35
N ALA A 390 11.85 -18.41 23.29
CA ALA A 390 11.02 -19.00 24.33
C ALA A 390 10.28 -20.26 23.86
N ARG A 391 9.86 -21.10 24.82
CA ARG A 391 8.97 -22.24 24.57
C ARG A 391 7.66 -21.73 23.91
N GLY A 392 7.21 -22.42 22.88
CA GLY A 392 6.00 -22.13 22.11
C GLY A 392 6.24 -21.28 20.85
N GLN A 393 7.40 -20.65 20.71
CA GLN A 393 7.73 -19.86 19.51
C GLN A 393 8.01 -20.76 18.30
N HIS A 394 7.66 -20.24 17.12
CA HIS A 394 8.02 -20.80 15.83
C HIS A 394 9.34 -20.19 15.37
N ALA A 395 10.32 -21.03 15.05
CA ALA A 395 11.52 -20.68 14.32
C ALA A 395 11.38 -21.01 12.84
N ALA A 396 12.04 -20.22 12.01
CA ALA A 396 12.24 -20.51 10.60
C ALA A 396 13.72 -20.30 10.25
N ALA A 397 14.28 -21.27 9.54
CA ALA A 397 15.63 -21.21 8.98
C ALA A 397 15.54 -21.28 7.45
N GLN A 398 16.34 -20.48 6.74
CA GLN A 398 16.35 -20.45 5.29
C GLN A 398 17.76 -20.28 4.75
N PHE A 399 18.11 -21.01 3.68
CA PHE A 399 19.41 -20.93 3.04
C PHE A 399 19.39 -21.41 1.59
N TYR A 400 20.45 -21.13 0.84
CA TYR A 400 20.60 -21.55 -0.54
C TYR A 400 21.58 -22.71 -0.69
N VAL A 401 21.27 -23.61 -1.62
CA VAL A 401 22.06 -24.79 -1.93
C VAL A 401 22.17 -24.97 -3.44
N TYR A 402 23.38 -24.89 -3.98
CA TYR A 402 23.66 -25.34 -5.34
C TYR A 402 24.16 -26.79 -5.30
N VAL A 403 23.57 -27.67 -6.10
CA VAL A 403 23.86 -29.11 -6.10
C VAL A 403 24.44 -29.54 -7.44
N VAL A 404 25.57 -30.24 -7.38
CA VAL A 404 26.13 -30.98 -8.50
C VAL A 404 25.80 -32.46 -8.27
N PRO A 405 24.74 -32.99 -8.91
CA PRO A 405 24.33 -34.37 -8.67
C PRO A 405 25.31 -35.35 -9.33
N GLY A 406 25.50 -36.51 -8.70
CA GLY A 406 26.17 -37.64 -9.33
C GLY A 406 25.42 -38.16 -10.56
N SER A 407 26.13 -38.91 -11.41
CA SER A 407 25.54 -39.47 -12.63
C SER A 407 24.29 -40.32 -12.33
N GLY A 408 23.20 -40.05 -13.04
CA GLY A 408 21.91 -40.75 -12.86
C GLY A 408 21.06 -40.25 -11.69
N LEU A 409 21.48 -39.20 -10.97
CA LEU A 409 20.74 -38.59 -9.87
C LEU A 409 20.21 -37.21 -10.26
N THR A 410 19.11 -36.79 -9.62
CA THR A 410 18.58 -35.42 -9.80
C THR A 410 19.04 -34.52 -8.66
N ALA A 411 19.38 -33.27 -8.98
CA ALA A 411 19.81 -32.27 -8.01
C ALA A 411 18.74 -32.03 -6.92
N LYS A 412 17.46 -32.12 -7.29
CA LYS A 412 16.30 -31.96 -6.40
C LYS A 412 16.16 -33.10 -5.40
N ASP A 413 16.43 -34.34 -5.82
CA ASP A 413 16.35 -35.50 -4.91
C ASP A 413 17.55 -35.53 -3.96
N GLU A 414 18.71 -35.06 -4.41
CA GLU A 414 19.91 -34.98 -3.58
C GLU A 414 19.80 -33.89 -2.51
N VAL A 415 19.30 -32.68 -2.83
CA VAL A 415 19.12 -31.61 -1.81
C VAL A 415 18.12 -32.01 -0.73
N LYS A 416 17.05 -32.75 -1.09
CA LYS A 416 16.02 -33.24 -0.16
C LYS A 416 16.57 -34.20 0.90
N LYS A 417 17.57 -35.02 0.53
CA LYS A 417 18.17 -36.01 1.43
C LYS A 417 19.18 -35.39 2.41
N ALA A 418 19.78 -34.27 2.03
CA ALA A 418 20.96 -33.74 2.72
C ALA A 418 20.69 -32.46 3.53
N SER A 419 19.59 -31.75 3.27
CA SER A 419 19.29 -30.48 3.95
C SER A 419 18.63 -30.67 5.31
N VAL A 420 19.15 -29.96 6.33
CA VAL A 420 18.79 -30.18 7.73
C VAL A 420 18.82 -28.89 8.56
N PHE A 421 17.92 -28.84 9.55
CA PHE A 421 17.88 -27.84 10.61
C PHE A 421 17.91 -28.54 11.97
N PHE A 422 18.79 -28.11 12.88
CA PHE A 422 18.92 -28.69 14.23
C PHE A 422 18.50 -27.70 15.29
N ALA A 423 17.66 -28.17 16.22
CA ALA A 423 17.38 -27.50 17.48
C ALA A 423 17.90 -28.36 18.64
N ASP A 424 18.93 -27.87 19.34
CA ASP A 424 19.47 -28.49 20.55
C ASP A 424 18.64 -28.03 21.75
N GLN A 425 17.98 -28.97 22.42
CA GLN A 425 17.16 -28.77 23.63
C GLN A 425 17.84 -29.49 24.79
N ASP A 426 17.45 -29.25 26.05
CA ASP A 426 18.13 -29.87 27.20
C ASP A 426 18.13 -31.41 27.09
N MET A 427 19.31 -31.97 26.82
CA MET A 427 19.59 -33.41 26.65
C MET A 427 18.99 -34.07 25.39
N SER A 428 18.51 -33.32 24.40
CA SER A 428 18.02 -33.90 23.13
C SER A 428 18.24 -32.98 21.92
N VAL A 429 18.46 -33.56 20.74
CA VAL A 429 18.62 -32.82 19.47
C VAL A 429 17.46 -33.17 18.55
N ALA A 430 16.71 -32.16 18.10
CA ALA A 430 15.68 -32.32 17.08
C ALA A 430 16.27 -32.06 15.68
N GLU A 431 16.27 -33.08 14.83
CA GLU A 431 16.59 -32.98 13.40
C GLU A 431 15.32 -32.71 12.61
N ILE A 432 15.30 -31.60 11.87
CA ILE A 432 14.13 -31.11 11.16
C ILE A 432 14.43 -31.10 9.67
N ILE A 433 13.60 -31.84 8.93
CA ILE A 433 13.64 -31.86 7.46
C ILE A 433 12.96 -30.59 6.96
N PRO A 434 13.55 -29.89 5.96
CA PRO A 434 12.95 -28.72 5.33
C PRO A 434 11.51 -28.94 4.85
N ASP A 435 10.63 -28.01 5.21
CA ASP A 435 9.24 -27.97 4.75
C ASP A 435 9.11 -27.34 3.35
N VAL A 436 10.10 -26.55 2.91
CA VAL A 436 10.14 -25.97 1.58
C VAL A 436 11.51 -26.18 0.93
N ILE A 437 11.50 -26.76 -0.28
CA ILE A 437 12.65 -26.81 -1.19
C ILE A 437 12.17 -26.33 -2.55
N SER A 438 12.54 -25.09 -2.90
CA SER A 438 12.13 -24.43 -4.13
C SER A 438 13.32 -24.33 -5.10
N ALA A 439 13.14 -24.75 -6.35
CA ALA A 439 14.17 -24.62 -7.37
C ALA A 439 14.17 -23.19 -7.92
N ILE A 440 15.33 -22.54 -7.89
CA ILE A 440 15.58 -21.24 -8.52
C ILE A 440 16.09 -21.47 -9.94
N THR A 441 16.99 -22.45 -10.08
CA THR A 441 17.44 -23.00 -11.36
C THR A 441 17.46 -24.53 -11.22
N PRO A 442 17.76 -25.31 -12.30
CA PRO A 442 17.78 -26.76 -12.20
C PRO A 442 18.69 -27.33 -11.10
N ASN A 443 19.77 -26.62 -10.76
CA ASN A 443 20.77 -27.05 -9.78
C ASN A 443 20.84 -26.15 -8.54
N LEU A 444 20.12 -25.02 -8.49
CA LEU A 444 20.12 -24.09 -7.35
C LEU A 444 18.77 -24.11 -6.64
N PHE A 445 18.80 -24.33 -5.33
CA PHE A 445 17.60 -24.45 -4.51
C PHE A 445 17.64 -23.46 -3.34
N LYS A 446 16.45 -22.93 -3.03
CA LYS A 446 16.15 -22.26 -1.77
C LYS A 446 15.52 -23.27 -0.84
N VAL A 447 16.09 -23.41 0.34
CA VAL A 447 15.72 -24.41 1.35
C VAL A 447 15.24 -23.69 2.59
N ARG A 448 14.10 -24.13 3.14
CA ARG A 448 13.54 -23.59 4.38
C ARG A 448 13.04 -24.72 5.27
N ALA A 449 13.25 -24.56 6.57
CA ALA A 449 12.68 -25.38 7.62
C ALA A 449 11.96 -24.50 8.64
N THR A 450 10.76 -24.89 9.06
CA THR A 450 10.06 -24.28 10.19
C THR A 450 9.90 -25.27 11.34
N TYR A 451 10.03 -24.79 12.58
CA TYR A 451 9.91 -25.63 13.78
C TYR A 451 9.33 -24.84 14.94
N GLN A 452 8.41 -25.45 15.69
CA GLN A 452 7.88 -24.86 16.92
C GLN A 452 8.54 -25.52 18.14
N PHE A 453 9.10 -24.72 19.06
CA PHE A 453 9.74 -25.22 20.28
C PHE A 453 8.68 -25.61 21.33
N LYS A 454 8.09 -26.79 21.21
CA LYS A 454 6.90 -27.17 21.98
C LYS A 454 7.16 -27.46 23.46
N ASP A 455 8.28 -28.08 23.80
CA ASP A 455 8.48 -28.67 25.12
C ASP A 455 9.55 -27.97 25.96
N GLN A 456 10.62 -27.49 25.34
CA GLN A 456 11.74 -26.84 26.01
C GLN A 456 12.30 -25.66 25.20
N LYS A 457 13.03 -24.77 25.88
CA LYS A 457 13.77 -23.68 25.25
C LYS A 457 15.00 -24.25 24.51
N PRO A 458 15.29 -23.84 23.27
CA PRO A 458 16.49 -24.30 22.58
C PRO A 458 17.76 -23.68 23.21
N ARG A 459 18.80 -24.49 23.38
CA ARG A 459 20.15 -24.07 23.80
C ARG A 459 20.96 -23.54 22.63
N ARG A 460 20.85 -24.21 21.47
CA ARG A 460 21.55 -23.87 20.22
C ARG A 460 20.69 -24.22 19.02
N VAL A 461 20.91 -23.50 17.93
CA VAL A 461 20.21 -23.71 16.68
C VAL A 461 21.23 -23.72 15.55
N ALA A 462 21.16 -24.70 14.64
CA ALA A 462 22.05 -24.78 13.49
C ALA A 462 21.30 -25.12 12.19
N MET A 463 21.80 -24.65 11.05
CA MET A 463 21.18 -24.85 9.74
C MET A 463 22.22 -25.10 8.64
N GLY A 464 21.86 -25.92 7.65
CA GLY A 464 22.68 -26.17 6.46
C GLY A 464 22.49 -27.57 5.88
N ILE A 465 23.60 -28.20 5.48
CA ILE A 465 23.60 -29.54 4.86
C ILE A 465 24.36 -30.54 5.74
N ARG A 466 23.76 -31.71 5.98
CA ARG A 466 24.46 -32.92 6.40
C ARG A 466 24.66 -33.80 5.17
N GLN A 467 25.88 -33.81 4.67
CA GLN A 467 26.26 -34.51 3.46
C GLN A 467 26.45 -36.01 3.74
N THR A 468 25.75 -36.83 2.94
CA THR A 468 25.77 -38.30 2.99
C THR A 468 26.01 -38.94 1.61
N SER A 469 26.01 -38.14 0.54
CA SER A 469 26.17 -38.62 -0.83
C SER A 469 27.63 -38.95 -1.14
N THR A 470 27.84 -40.09 -1.78
CA THR A 470 29.18 -40.52 -2.24
C THR A 470 29.52 -40.00 -3.63
N VAL A 471 28.60 -39.29 -4.29
CA VAL A 471 28.75 -38.85 -5.68
C VAL A 471 28.33 -37.41 -5.95
N SER A 472 27.55 -36.78 -5.08
CA SER A 472 27.05 -35.41 -5.26
C SER A 472 27.79 -34.40 -4.41
N ALA A 473 28.02 -33.20 -4.92
CA ALA A 473 28.61 -32.08 -4.19
C ALA A 473 27.57 -30.97 -3.94
N PHE A 474 27.68 -30.30 -2.79
CA PHE A 474 26.76 -29.22 -2.39
C PHE A 474 27.53 -27.94 -2.04
N TYR A 475 27.01 -26.81 -2.49
CA TYR A 475 27.54 -25.48 -2.19
C TYR A 475 26.46 -24.68 -1.45
N ILE A 476 26.71 -24.36 -0.18
CA ILE A 476 25.71 -23.80 0.73
C ILE A 476 26.06 -22.34 1.05
N PHE A 477 25.10 -21.42 0.93
CA PHE A 477 25.31 -19.99 1.16
C PHE A 477 24.02 -19.26 1.53
N GLY A 478 24.14 -18.00 1.98
CA GLY A 478 23.03 -17.10 2.24
C GLY A 478 22.07 -17.60 3.31
N PHE A 479 22.47 -17.55 4.58
CA PHE A 479 21.73 -18.12 5.70
C PHE A 479 20.85 -17.06 6.41
N PHE A 480 19.61 -17.41 6.74
CA PHE A 480 18.64 -16.56 7.40
C PHE A 480 17.91 -17.30 8.53
N PHE A 481 17.67 -16.61 9.64
CA PHE A 481 16.99 -17.17 10.81
C PHE A 481 15.97 -16.19 11.40
N ALA A 482 14.79 -16.67 11.78
CA ALA A 482 13.75 -15.85 12.41
C ALA A 482 12.99 -16.63 13.49
N CYS A 483 12.48 -15.93 14.50
CA CYS A 483 11.62 -16.50 15.56
C CYS A 483 10.38 -15.62 15.79
N SER A 484 9.21 -16.26 15.98
CA SER A 484 7.93 -15.57 16.18
C SER A 484 7.04 -16.32 17.16
N GLY A 485 6.17 -15.59 17.86
CA GLY A 485 5.07 -16.18 18.63
C GLY A 485 3.95 -16.75 17.75
N GLN A 486 3.99 -16.52 16.43
CA GLN A 486 3.03 -17.00 15.44
C GLN A 486 3.72 -17.91 14.40
N PRO A 487 2.98 -18.81 13.72
CA PRO A 487 3.55 -19.61 12.64
C PRO A 487 4.20 -18.75 11.55
N ILE A 488 5.50 -18.93 11.34
CA ILE A 488 6.25 -18.21 10.31
C ILE A 488 6.00 -18.87 8.96
N ARG A 489 5.33 -18.15 8.05
CA ARG A 489 5.07 -18.64 6.69
C ARG A 489 6.21 -18.32 5.72
N ASP A 490 6.92 -17.21 5.90
CA ASP A 490 8.03 -16.78 5.04
C ASP A 490 9.08 -15.99 5.81
N ILE A 491 10.34 -16.10 5.36
CA ILE A 491 11.44 -15.21 5.79
C ILE A 491 11.75 -14.30 4.60
N LEU A 492 11.60 -12.99 4.80
CA LEU A 492 11.95 -11.97 3.82
C LEU A 492 13.47 -11.92 3.62
N GLU A 493 13.92 -12.28 2.42
CA GLU A 493 15.33 -12.25 2.01
C GLU A 493 15.66 -10.85 1.47
N SER A 494 15.92 -9.91 2.37
CA SER A 494 16.48 -8.62 1.99
C SER A 494 18.02 -8.74 1.98
N PRO A 495 18.71 -8.49 0.86
CA PRO A 495 20.05 -7.94 0.95
C PRO A 495 19.88 -6.54 1.55
N SER A 496 20.38 -6.36 2.78
CA SER A 496 20.56 -5.04 3.43
C SER A 496 19.58 -3.93 3.03
N ARG A 497 18.57 -3.65 3.86
CA ARG A 497 17.94 -2.32 3.95
C ARG A 497 17.51 -1.73 2.59
N ASP A 498 16.32 -2.10 2.12
CA ASP A 498 15.64 -1.31 1.09
C ASP A 498 15.24 0.05 1.68
N THR A 499 15.92 1.11 1.22
CA THR A 499 15.78 2.50 1.66
C THR A 499 14.57 3.23 1.04
N GLY A 500 13.61 2.51 0.42
CA GLY A 500 12.42 3.09 -0.21
C GLY A 500 11.22 3.33 0.71
N PHE A 501 11.16 2.68 1.88
CA PHE A 501 10.03 2.76 2.80
C PHE A 501 10.35 3.67 3.99
N ASN A 502 9.87 4.89 3.96
CA ASN A 502 9.99 5.81 5.09
C ASN A 502 9.07 5.39 6.27
N GLU A 503 9.18 4.15 6.76
CA GLU A 503 8.60 3.68 8.02
C GLU A 503 9.72 3.49 9.04
N ARG A 504 9.61 4.21 10.15
CA ARG A 504 10.33 3.88 11.38
C ARG A 504 9.33 3.17 12.30
N VAL A 505 9.66 1.93 12.67
CA VAL A 505 9.11 1.32 13.88
C VAL A 505 9.77 2.09 15.03
N ASP A 506 8.99 2.74 15.88
CA ASP A 506 9.38 3.58 17.04
C ASP A 506 9.77 5.07 16.77
N GLY A 507 9.18 5.95 17.57
CA GLY A 507 9.16 7.39 17.37
C GLY A 507 10.46 8.09 17.77
N ASN A 508 11.02 8.88 16.86
CA ASN A 508 11.63 10.20 17.10
C ASN A 508 12.05 10.82 15.75
N ALA A 509 11.93 12.15 15.66
CA ALA A 509 12.04 12.96 14.42
C ALA A 509 13.43 12.94 13.73
N ARG A 510 13.49 13.68 12.60
CA ARG A 510 14.24 13.50 11.34
C ARG A 510 15.78 13.46 11.42
N ASN A 511 16.40 12.61 10.58
CA ASN A 511 17.78 12.79 10.12
C ASN A 511 17.78 13.34 8.68
N ILE A 512 18.43 14.48 8.44
CA ILE A 512 18.55 15.09 7.10
C ILE A 512 19.98 14.84 6.59
N ALA A 513 20.14 14.24 5.40
CA ALA A 513 21.43 14.06 4.75
C ALA A 513 21.53 14.95 3.50
N PHE A 514 22.62 15.72 3.39
CA PHE A 514 22.91 16.62 2.27
C PHE A 514 24.10 16.08 1.46
N ASN A 515 23.99 16.09 0.13
CA ASN A 515 25.10 15.78 -0.77
C ASN A 515 25.20 16.80 -1.92
N PRO A 516 26.18 17.71 -1.86
CA PRO A 516 26.39 18.72 -2.89
C PRO A 516 27.01 18.19 -4.21
N TYR A 517 27.33 16.89 -4.30
CA TYR A 517 28.09 16.32 -5.42
C TYR A 517 27.25 15.81 -6.60
N GLY A 518 25.94 15.60 -6.40
CA GLY A 518 25.05 15.07 -7.45
C GLY A 518 24.46 16.13 -8.39
N ASP A 519 24.43 17.40 -7.99
CA ASP A 519 23.74 18.47 -8.72
C ASP A 519 24.76 19.41 -9.38
N THR A 520 24.74 19.51 -10.71
CA THR A 520 25.54 20.49 -11.47
C THR A 520 25.19 21.94 -11.12
N ALA A 521 23.99 22.21 -10.59
CA ALA A 521 23.61 23.51 -10.03
C ALA A 521 24.10 23.71 -8.58
N GLN A 522 24.47 22.65 -7.83
CA GLN A 522 25.10 22.78 -6.50
C GLN A 522 26.63 22.77 -6.54
N GLN A 523 27.23 22.42 -7.67
CA GLN A 523 28.61 22.81 -7.99
C GLN A 523 28.77 24.35 -8.11
N LEU A 524 27.66 25.10 -8.07
CA LEU A 524 27.58 26.56 -7.96
C LEU A 524 27.38 27.06 -6.51
N LEU A 525 27.37 26.17 -5.49
CA LEU A 525 27.27 26.61 -4.09
C LEU A 525 28.49 27.46 -3.71
N PRO A 526 28.33 28.46 -2.82
CA PRO A 526 29.41 29.39 -2.49
C PRO A 526 30.62 28.64 -1.92
N LEU A 527 31.72 28.65 -2.66
CA LEU A 527 33.02 28.15 -2.22
C LEU A 527 33.66 29.26 -1.37
N PHE A 528 34.26 28.87 -0.24
CA PHE A 528 34.96 29.80 0.64
C PHE A 528 36.46 29.72 0.32
N GLY A 529 37.11 30.86 0.03
CA GLY A 529 38.56 30.96 -0.18
C GLY A 529 39.03 31.37 -1.57
N THR A 530 40.35 31.57 -1.70
CA THR A 530 41.02 32.12 -2.89
C THR A 530 41.19 31.14 -4.06
N ASP A 531 41.26 29.83 -3.79
CA ASP A 531 41.54 28.78 -4.79
C ASP A 531 40.35 27.83 -5.06
N GLY A 532 39.20 28.12 -4.43
CA GLY A 532 38.03 27.23 -4.36
C GLY A 532 37.26 27.12 -5.67
N VAL A 533 37.85 26.55 -6.72
CA VAL A 533 37.18 26.20 -7.97
C VAL A 533 37.22 24.70 -8.16
N TRP A 534 36.06 24.10 -8.44
CA TRP A 534 35.97 22.69 -8.79
C TRP A 534 36.82 22.38 -10.03
N LYS A 535 37.78 21.47 -9.89
CA LYS A 535 38.54 20.91 -11.00
C LYS A 535 38.01 19.51 -11.30
N THR A 536 37.62 19.28 -12.55
CA THR A 536 37.25 17.93 -13.02
C THR A 536 38.45 16.99 -12.95
N ILE A 537 38.24 15.68 -12.92
CA ILE A 537 39.35 14.70 -12.86
C ILE A 537 40.41 14.97 -13.93
N ALA A 538 40.01 15.27 -15.16
CA ALA A 538 40.93 15.53 -16.27
C ALA A 538 41.81 16.79 -16.07
N GLN A 539 41.36 17.75 -15.24
CA GLN A 539 42.09 18.99 -14.94
C GLN A 539 43.01 18.86 -13.72
N LEU A 540 43.01 17.70 -13.03
CA LEU A 540 43.85 17.45 -11.87
C LEU A 540 45.21 16.87 -12.30
N PRO A 541 46.30 17.10 -11.51
CA PRO A 541 47.59 16.45 -11.75
C PRO A 541 47.46 14.93 -11.82
N ALA A 542 48.24 14.28 -12.69
CA ALA A 542 48.12 12.84 -12.97
C ALA A 542 48.11 11.95 -11.72
N ALA A 543 48.94 12.26 -10.72
CA ALA A 543 48.99 11.52 -9.44
C ALA A 543 47.66 11.63 -8.65
N VAL A 544 46.99 12.77 -8.74
CA VAL A 544 45.73 13.07 -8.06
C VAL A 544 44.55 12.43 -8.78
N GLN A 545 44.62 12.21 -10.10
CA GLN A 545 43.51 11.60 -10.87
C GLN A 545 43.11 10.20 -10.36
N SER A 546 44.02 9.55 -9.64
CA SER A 546 43.75 8.30 -8.92
C SER A 546 42.55 8.39 -7.96
N ILE A 547 42.14 9.58 -7.51
CA ILE A 547 40.94 9.74 -6.66
C ILE A 547 39.65 9.30 -7.36
N ALA A 548 39.62 9.21 -8.69
CA ALA A 548 38.49 8.69 -9.46
C ALA A 548 38.11 7.25 -9.05
N GLN A 549 39.09 6.44 -8.62
CA GLN A 549 38.83 5.07 -8.13
C GLN A 549 37.99 5.04 -6.84
N PHE A 550 37.91 6.16 -6.12
CA PHE A 550 37.06 6.34 -4.93
C PHE A 550 35.75 7.05 -5.26
N GLY A 551 35.37 7.06 -6.54
CA GLY A 551 34.12 7.64 -7.04
C GLY A 551 34.12 9.16 -7.17
N ALA A 552 35.29 9.81 -7.21
CA ALA A 552 35.39 11.25 -7.42
C ALA A 552 35.20 11.64 -8.91
N LYS A 553 34.50 12.76 -9.17
CA LYS A 553 34.25 13.34 -10.52
C LYS A 553 34.99 14.68 -10.68
N GLY A 554 35.50 15.20 -9.57
CA GLY A 554 36.32 16.39 -9.46
C GLY A 554 36.73 16.60 -8.01
N ALA A 555 37.60 17.56 -7.76
CA ALA A 555 38.05 17.96 -6.43
C ALA A 555 38.21 19.47 -6.34
N VAL A 556 38.12 20.00 -5.12
CA VAL A 556 38.47 21.39 -4.82
C VAL A 556 39.90 21.42 -4.29
N PRO A 557 40.83 22.14 -4.95
CA PRO A 557 42.21 22.23 -4.51
C PRO A 557 42.40 23.32 -3.44
N ALA A 558 43.19 23.01 -2.42
CA ALA A 558 43.79 23.96 -1.49
C ALA A 558 45.31 23.87 -1.66
N MET A 559 45.84 24.72 -2.53
CA MET A 559 47.26 24.72 -2.89
C MET A 559 48.12 25.16 -1.70
N ARG A 560 49.38 24.73 -1.67
CA ARG A 560 50.39 25.22 -0.72
C ARG A 560 50.50 26.74 -0.76
N VAL A 561 50.72 27.35 0.40
CA VAL A 561 50.84 28.81 0.57
C VAL A 561 52.30 29.22 0.69
N THR A 562 52.66 30.37 0.11
CA THR A 562 54.01 30.93 0.26
C THR A 562 54.21 31.52 1.65
N ALA A 563 55.38 31.30 2.26
CA ALA A 563 55.68 31.61 3.66
C ALA A 563 55.52 33.08 4.10
N THR A 564 55.23 34.03 3.20
CA THR A 564 55.16 35.46 3.52
C THR A 564 54.02 36.16 2.77
N PRO A 565 53.13 36.92 3.47
CA PRO A 565 53.10 37.18 4.91
C PRO A 565 52.45 36.03 5.72
N PRO A 566 52.77 35.89 7.02
CA PRO A 566 52.15 34.87 7.89
C PRO A 566 50.65 35.10 8.00
N GLY A 567 49.85 34.04 7.75
CA GLY A 567 48.39 34.07 7.90
C GLY A 567 47.59 33.93 6.60
N GLN A 568 48.22 33.68 5.45
CA GLN A 568 47.50 33.31 4.24
C GLN A 568 46.98 31.86 4.32
N PHE A 569 45.72 31.68 3.93
CA PHE A 569 45.03 30.40 3.92
C PHE A 569 44.49 30.13 2.52
N HIS A 570 44.67 28.91 2.02
CA HIS A 570 43.98 28.44 0.83
C HIS A 570 42.92 27.42 1.26
N ASP A 571 41.65 27.72 0.95
CA ASP A 571 40.51 26.92 1.40
C ASP A 571 39.92 26.10 0.25
N ALA A 572 39.69 24.82 0.53
CA ALA A 572 38.89 23.88 -0.24
C ALA A 572 37.70 23.45 0.62
N LEU A 573 36.81 24.40 0.91
CA LEU A 573 35.65 24.26 1.80
C LEU A 573 34.34 24.37 1.01
N VAL A 574 33.42 23.44 1.24
CA VAL A 574 32.07 23.46 0.65
C VAL A 574 31.03 23.84 1.70
N ASN A 575 30.05 24.67 1.31
CA ASN A 575 28.93 25.10 2.13
C ASN A 575 27.72 24.17 2.01
N VAL A 576 27.08 23.84 3.12
CA VAL A 576 25.77 23.17 3.19
C VAL A 576 24.83 23.96 4.11
N SER A 577 23.67 24.39 3.61
CA SER A 577 22.62 25.05 4.40
C SER A 577 21.86 24.07 5.31
N LEU A 578 21.47 24.51 6.51
CA LEU A 578 20.93 23.67 7.59
C LEU A 578 19.62 24.20 8.20
N ASP A 579 18.73 24.81 7.40
CA ASP A 579 17.55 25.60 7.84
C ASP A 579 16.51 24.88 8.73
N SER A 580 16.65 23.55 8.93
CA SER A 580 15.74 22.73 9.74
C SER A 580 16.35 22.15 11.02
N VAL A 581 17.65 22.35 11.26
CA VAL A 581 18.36 21.76 12.40
C VAL A 581 18.21 22.64 13.65
N LYS A 582 17.73 22.05 14.75
CA LYS A 582 17.39 22.77 15.98
C LYS A 582 18.47 22.64 17.06
N ALA A 583 18.42 23.54 18.04
CA ALA A 583 19.23 23.43 19.24
C ALA A 583 19.05 22.05 19.91
N GLY A 584 20.16 21.40 20.25
CA GLY A 584 20.24 20.05 20.79
C GLY A 584 20.59 18.97 19.76
N GLU A 585 20.50 19.25 18.45
CA GLU A 585 20.77 18.26 17.40
C GLU A 585 22.25 18.19 17.00
N TYR A 586 22.73 16.98 16.72
CA TYR A 586 24.05 16.69 16.20
C TYR A 586 24.08 16.85 14.68
N VAL A 587 25.15 17.44 14.15
CA VAL A 587 25.49 17.43 12.73
C VAL A 587 26.86 16.83 12.56
N ALA A 588 26.95 15.79 11.74
CA ALA A 588 28.20 15.20 11.30
C ALA A 588 28.51 15.59 9.86
N VAL A 589 29.79 15.66 9.53
CA VAL A 589 30.31 15.85 8.17
C VAL A 589 31.40 14.83 7.86
N GLU A 590 31.39 14.33 6.63
CA GLU A 590 32.38 13.39 6.10
C GLU A 590 32.88 13.87 4.74
N PHE A 591 34.19 13.82 4.50
CA PHE A 591 34.77 14.19 3.21
C PHE A 591 36.10 13.47 2.98
N CYS A 592 36.52 13.33 1.74
CA CYS A 592 37.79 12.72 1.39
C CYS A 592 38.83 13.79 1.03
N VAL A 593 40.10 13.53 1.34
CA VAL A 593 41.21 14.43 1.02
C VAL A 593 42.36 13.61 0.43
N TYR A 594 42.85 14.02 -0.73
CA TYR A 594 44.13 13.57 -1.27
C TYR A 594 45.20 14.59 -0.89
N VAL A 595 46.35 14.12 -0.38
CA VAL A 595 47.47 14.97 0.06
C VAL A 595 48.67 14.76 -0.84
N ALA A 596 49.10 15.80 -1.54
CA ALA A 596 50.34 15.82 -2.31
C ALA A 596 51.41 16.54 -1.49
N ALA A 597 52.14 15.80 -0.65
CA ALA A 597 53.18 16.36 0.22
C ALA A 597 54.59 16.10 -0.33
N ASP A 598 55.53 16.98 0.05
CA ASP A 598 56.94 16.83 -0.28
C ASP A 598 57.56 15.62 0.44
N SER A 599 58.68 15.11 -0.09
CA SER A 599 59.34 13.92 0.46
C SER A 599 59.78 14.12 1.92
N GLY A 600 59.38 13.20 2.80
CA GLY A 600 59.69 13.26 4.24
C GLY A 600 58.66 14.00 5.11
N ALA A 601 57.62 14.60 4.51
CA ALA A 601 56.55 15.25 5.26
C ALA A 601 55.60 14.24 5.94
N ASN A 602 55.21 14.52 7.18
CA ASN A 602 54.24 13.69 7.90
C ASN A 602 52.81 14.05 7.47
N VAL A 603 52.25 13.24 6.57
CA VAL A 603 50.91 13.45 5.97
C VAL A 603 49.79 13.47 7.01
N GLU A 604 49.87 12.66 8.07
CA GLU A 604 48.83 12.63 9.12
C GLU A 604 48.86 13.89 9.98
N ALA A 605 50.05 14.40 10.30
CA ALA A 605 50.21 15.67 11.01
C ALA A 605 49.75 16.87 10.16
N LEU A 606 50.02 16.83 8.85
CA LEU A 606 49.53 17.82 7.89
C LEU A 606 47.99 17.81 7.79
N LEU A 607 47.37 16.62 7.71
CA LEU A 607 45.91 16.46 7.68
C LEU A 607 45.23 16.93 8.97
N ALA A 608 45.79 16.59 10.13
CA ALA A 608 45.26 17.00 11.42
C ALA A 608 45.19 18.53 11.57
N ASN A 609 46.11 19.25 10.92
CA ASN A 609 46.13 20.71 10.91
C ASN A 609 45.28 21.33 9.79
N ALA A 610 45.07 20.63 8.68
CA ALA A 610 44.40 21.17 7.49
C ALA A 610 42.88 20.90 7.45
N ALA A 611 42.43 19.69 7.82
CA ALA A 611 41.05 19.25 7.65
C ALA A 611 40.12 19.75 8.76
N ARG A 612 39.03 20.44 8.40
CA ARG A 612 38.19 21.15 9.37
C ARG A 612 36.74 21.32 8.93
N ALA A 613 35.88 21.59 9.91
CA ALA A 613 34.47 21.94 9.74
C ALA A 613 34.13 23.18 10.58
N PHE A 614 33.28 24.05 10.04
CA PHE A 614 32.80 25.29 10.67
C PHE A 614 31.27 25.22 10.75
N PHE A 615 30.74 25.09 11.96
CA PHE A 615 29.32 24.93 12.25
C PHE A 615 28.73 26.30 12.65
N TRP A 616 27.91 26.91 11.78
CA TRP A 616 27.38 28.26 11.97
C TRP A 616 26.00 28.28 12.63
N TYR A 617 25.80 29.19 13.59
CA TYR A 617 24.52 29.44 14.28
C TYR A 617 23.86 30.74 13.81
N SER A 618 24.62 31.64 13.20
CA SER A 618 24.16 32.94 12.69
C SER A 618 24.92 33.31 11.41
N SER A 619 24.79 34.55 10.93
CA SER A 619 25.60 35.06 9.82
C SER A 619 27.04 35.43 10.23
N THR A 620 27.36 35.47 11.53
CA THR A 620 28.66 35.90 12.07
C THR A 620 29.29 34.92 13.06
N ASP A 621 28.50 34.03 13.68
CA ASP A 621 28.95 33.16 14.77
C ASP A 621 29.02 31.70 14.33
N PHE A 622 30.18 31.07 14.55
CA PHE A 622 30.43 29.66 14.26
C PHE A 622 31.36 29.01 15.28
N VAL A 623 31.29 27.68 15.38
CA VAL A 623 32.31 26.86 16.07
C VAL A 623 33.13 26.11 15.03
N GLN A 624 34.45 26.17 15.18
CA GLN A 624 35.39 25.38 14.38
C GLN A 624 35.68 24.04 15.07
N VAL A 625 35.64 22.97 14.30
CA VAL A 625 35.99 21.61 14.74
C VAL A 625 37.03 21.03 13.77
N PHE A 626 38.10 20.44 14.33
CA PHE A 626 39.08 19.70 13.54
C PHE A 626 38.52 18.34 13.13
N ALA A 627 38.67 17.98 11.87
CA ALA A 627 38.21 16.69 11.38
C ALA A 627 39.24 15.60 11.68
N SER A 628 38.78 14.47 12.20
CA SER A 628 39.61 13.31 12.52
C SER A 628 39.73 12.39 11.31
N VAL A 629 40.89 11.72 11.17
CA VAL A 629 41.06 10.66 10.16
C VAL A 629 40.23 9.47 10.60
N ARG A 630 39.26 9.09 9.77
CA ARG A 630 38.39 7.95 10.03
C ARG A 630 38.86 6.69 9.32
N GLU A 631 39.42 6.85 8.13
CA GLU A 631 39.94 5.75 7.33
C GLU A 631 41.00 6.25 6.35
N ARG A 632 42.07 5.46 6.17
CA ARG A 632 43.04 5.68 5.09
C ARG A 632 42.63 4.83 3.90
N LEU A 633 42.19 5.49 2.81
CA LEU A 633 41.68 4.84 1.60
C LEU A 633 42.81 4.40 0.66
N ALA A 634 43.91 5.16 0.64
CA ALA A 634 45.10 4.86 -0.16
C ALA A 634 46.35 5.51 0.46
N ALA A 635 47.51 5.34 -0.20
CA ALA A 635 48.79 5.89 0.26
C ALA A 635 48.71 7.38 0.61
N ASN A 636 47.99 8.19 -0.18
CA ASN A 636 47.85 9.64 0.01
C ASN A 636 46.39 10.11 0.13
N THR A 637 45.44 9.18 0.31
CA THR A 637 44.00 9.49 0.28
C THR A 637 43.35 9.07 1.59
N TYR A 638 42.64 10.00 2.21
CA TYR A 638 42.10 9.85 3.56
C TYR A 638 40.64 10.28 3.61
N LYS A 639 39.86 9.61 4.47
CA LYS A 639 38.47 9.96 4.78
C LYS A 639 38.45 10.66 6.14
N MET A 640 37.86 11.85 6.17
CA MET A 640 37.82 12.76 7.31
C MET A 640 36.41 12.81 7.89
N PHE A 641 36.30 12.96 9.21
CA PHE A 641 35.03 13.03 9.92
C PHE A 641 35.05 14.05 11.06
N ALA A 642 33.98 14.84 11.16
CA ALA A 642 33.74 15.74 12.29
C ALA A 642 32.26 15.69 12.67
N VAL A 643 31.96 15.87 13.95
CA VAL A 643 30.59 15.95 14.47
C VAL A 643 30.50 17.05 15.51
N TYR A 644 29.37 17.76 15.54
CA TYR A 644 29.11 18.83 16.49
C TYR A 644 27.64 18.85 16.91
N GLN A 645 27.38 19.05 18.20
CA GLN A 645 26.02 19.25 18.72
C GLN A 645 25.69 20.73 18.78
N TYR A 646 24.71 21.14 18.00
CA TYR A 646 24.24 22.52 17.96
C TYR A 646 23.62 22.93 19.29
N THR A 647 24.09 24.01 19.90
CA THR A 647 23.51 24.57 21.15
C THR A 647 22.43 25.61 20.88
N GLN A 648 22.33 26.06 19.62
CA GLN A 648 21.32 26.97 19.08
C GLN A 648 20.90 26.45 17.69
N ASN A 649 19.83 26.99 17.10
CA ASN A 649 19.42 26.57 15.75
C ASN A 649 20.56 26.76 14.74
N ALA A 650 20.78 25.76 13.88
CA ALA A 650 21.85 25.82 12.89
C ALA A 650 21.44 26.67 11.68
N THR A 651 22.41 27.30 11.03
CA THR A 651 22.20 27.98 9.75
C THR A 651 22.89 27.25 8.60
N LYS A 652 24.17 26.89 8.76
CA LYS A 652 24.98 26.22 7.73
C LYS A 652 26.23 25.55 8.30
N VAL A 653 26.87 24.71 7.50
CA VAL A 653 28.19 24.13 7.79
C VAL A 653 29.13 24.29 6.58
N TYR A 654 30.36 24.74 6.83
CA TYR A 654 31.45 24.69 5.84
C TYR A 654 32.45 23.62 6.24
N PHE A 655 32.87 22.75 5.33
CA PHE A 655 33.82 21.69 5.67
C PHE A 655 34.67 21.26 4.49
N GLY A 656 35.88 20.77 4.80
CA GLY A 656 36.90 20.44 3.81
C GLY A 656 38.32 20.66 4.34
N ALA A 657 39.23 21.09 3.46
CA ALA A 657 40.62 21.36 3.81
C ALA A 657 40.92 22.86 3.76
N ARG A 658 41.64 23.40 4.75
CA ARG A 658 42.25 24.73 4.69
C ARG A 658 43.74 24.55 4.87
N ASN A 659 44.51 25.00 3.89
CA ASN A 659 45.95 24.83 3.84
C ASN A 659 46.67 26.05 4.40
N GLN A 660 47.71 25.80 5.18
CA GLN A 660 48.59 26.76 5.84
C GLN A 660 50.07 26.46 5.62
N THR A 661 50.36 25.42 4.86
CA THR A 661 51.69 24.84 4.73
C THR A 661 52.26 25.15 3.36
N ASP A 662 53.58 25.26 3.29
CA ASP A 662 54.34 25.50 2.06
C ASP A 662 54.84 24.19 1.41
N ASN A 663 54.65 23.05 2.07
CA ASN A 663 55.20 21.75 1.69
C ASN A 663 54.15 20.67 1.35
N ALA A 664 52.87 21.03 1.21
CA ALA A 664 51.82 20.10 0.77
C ALA A 664 50.63 20.79 0.09
N ASP A 665 50.04 20.13 -0.91
CA ASP A 665 48.77 20.50 -1.54
C ASP A 665 47.65 19.52 -1.12
N PHE A 666 46.45 20.04 -0.90
CA PHE A 666 45.28 19.23 -0.52
C PHE A 666 44.20 19.29 -1.61
N TYR A 667 43.60 18.15 -1.92
CA TYR A 667 42.49 18.05 -2.86
C TYR A 667 41.31 17.40 -2.14
N ALA A 668 40.29 18.19 -1.79
CA ALA A 668 39.13 17.71 -1.07
C ALA A 668 38.00 17.32 -2.04
N PHE A 669 37.36 16.18 -1.80
CA PHE A 669 36.34 15.60 -2.67
C PHE A 669 35.35 14.73 -1.90
N ASN A 670 34.22 14.39 -2.50
CA ASN A 670 33.15 13.56 -1.91
C ASN A 670 32.70 14.06 -0.52
N PHE A 671 32.07 15.24 -0.49
CA PHE A 671 31.59 15.91 0.73
C PHE A 671 30.18 15.44 1.12
N PHE A 672 29.97 15.15 2.40
CA PHE A 672 28.70 14.68 2.98
C PHE A 672 28.42 15.37 4.32
N ALA A 673 27.16 15.67 4.61
CA ALA A 673 26.71 16.17 5.90
C ALA A 673 25.40 15.48 6.33
N ALA A 674 25.20 15.24 7.63
CA ALA A 674 24.00 14.63 8.18
C ALA A 674 23.63 15.25 9.54
N SER A 675 22.34 15.42 9.83
CA SER A 675 21.84 15.83 11.16
C SER A 675 21.10 14.70 11.89
N SER A 676 21.04 14.76 13.23
CA SER A 676 20.30 13.82 14.07
C SER A 676 20.07 14.39 15.47
N SER A 677 18.97 14.00 16.13
CA SER A 677 18.76 14.29 17.56
C SER A 677 19.65 13.45 18.50
N ALA A 678 20.37 12.45 17.97
CA ALA A 678 21.32 11.62 18.70
C ALA A 678 22.75 11.76 18.15
N ALA A 679 23.75 11.40 18.95
CA ALA A 679 25.16 11.50 18.55
C ALA A 679 25.44 10.65 17.30
N ILE A 680 25.93 11.30 16.24
CA ILE A 680 26.23 10.65 14.97
C ILE A 680 27.68 10.15 15.02
N LEU A 681 27.83 8.83 15.12
CA LEU A 681 29.16 8.20 15.13
C LEU A 681 29.67 7.89 13.71
N ASN A 682 28.76 7.67 12.75
CA ASN A 682 29.08 7.31 11.39
C ASN A 682 28.05 7.90 10.40
N ILE A 683 28.51 8.52 9.31
CA ILE A 683 27.66 8.81 8.15
C ILE A 683 27.67 7.57 7.26
N THR A 684 26.54 6.89 7.16
CA THR A 684 26.39 5.74 6.27
C THR A 684 25.97 6.26 4.90
N LYS A 685 26.70 5.89 3.83
CA LYS A 685 26.33 6.23 2.44
C LYS A 685 25.12 5.41 2.00
N GLY A 686 23.94 5.70 2.57
CA GLY A 686 22.68 5.42 1.89
C GLY A 686 22.60 6.28 0.64
N LEU A 687 21.88 5.80 -0.38
CA LEU A 687 21.61 6.52 -1.63
C LEU A 687 21.39 8.00 -1.36
N VAL A 688 22.42 8.79 -1.64
CA VAL A 688 22.15 10.15 -2.02
C VAL A 688 21.45 10.03 -3.37
N ARG A 689 20.23 10.58 -3.48
CA ARG A 689 19.60 10.88 -4.77
C ARG A 689 20.66 11.40 -5.72
N ASP A 690 20.87 10.71 -6.84
CA ASP A 690 21.42 11.37 -8.02
C ASP A 690 20.33 12.34 -8.50
N PRO A 691 20.51 13.67 -8.32
CA PRO A 691 19.57 14.67 -8.78
C PRO A 691 19.41 14.64 -10.29
N GLN A 692 20.35 14.01 -11.03
CA GLN A 692 20.26 13.78 -12.46
C GLN A 692 19.44 12.55 -12.84
N LEU A 693 19.07 11.67 -11.90
CA LEU A 693 18.20 10.52 -12.21
C LEU A 693 16.82 11.00 -12.68
N THR A 694 16.25 12.02 -12.03
CA THR A 694 14.95 12.58 -12.44
C THR A 694 15.03 13.31 -13.79
N PRO A 695 16.01 14.20 -14.08
CA PRO A 695 16.27 14.76 -15.41
C PRO A 695 16.65 13.75 -16.48
N TRP A 696 17.36 12.66 -16.14
CA TRP A 696 17.74 11.59 -17.07
C TRP A 696 16.53 10.73 -17.42
N ILE A 697 15.74 10.34 -16.42
CA ILE A 697 14.43 9.69 -16.62
C ILE A 697 13.49 10.63 -17.38
N ASN A 698 13.41 11.92 -17.02
CA ASN A 698 12.61 12.91 -17.74
C ASN A 698 13.14 13.18 -19.15
N GLY A 699 14.44 13.04 -19.39
CA GLY A 699 15.08 13.14 -20.71
C GLY A 699 14.78 11.91 -21.57
N LEU A 700 14.77 10.72 -20.99
CA LEU A 700 14.32 9.48 -21.61
C LEU A 700 12.80 9.51 -21.89
N ILE A 701 12.01 10.12 -20.99
CA ILE A 701 10.56 10.36 -21.14
C ILE A 701 10.28 11.42 -22.22
N ALA A 702 11.04 12.53 -22.26
CA ALA A 702 10.90 13.58 -23.28
C ALA A 702 11.35 13.13 -24.67
N GLN A 703 12.27 12.16 -24.75
CA GLN A 703 12.65 11.50 -26.00
C GLN A 703 11.60 10.46 -26.47
N SER A 704 10.68 10.04 -25.60
CA SER A 704 9.56 9.18 -25.99
C SER A 704 8.36 10.02 -26.44
N ALA A 705 8.16 10.10 -27.75
CA ALA A 705 7.30 11.07 -28.42
C ALA A 705 5.78 10.78 -28.36
N THR A 706 5.21 10.35 -27.24
CA THR A 706 3.74 10.16 -27.14
C THR A 706 3.23 10.25 -25.69
N PRO A 707 2.10 10.93 -25.42
CA PRO A 707 1.70 11.32 -24.07
C PRO A 707 1.18 10.12 -23.27
N TYR A 708 1.94 9.71 -22.26
CA TYR A 708 1.53 8.75 -21.23
C TYR A 708 0.33 9.28 -20.42
N PRO A 709 -0.57 8.42 -19.91
CA PRO A 709 -1.48 8.85 -18.85
C PRO A 709 -0.67 9.23 -17.59
N PRO A 710 -1.21 10.12 -16.73
CA PRO A 710 -0.49 10.62 -15.57
C PRO A 710 -0.11 9.46 -14.64
N LEU A 711 1.16 9.44 -14.19
CA LEU A 711 1.58 8.71 -13.02
C LEU A 711 0.57 8.95 -11.89
N LEU A 712 0.02 7.88 -11.31
CA LEU A 712 -0.86 7.94 -10.14
C LEU A 712 -0.22 8.89 -9.11
N ALA A 713 -0.91 10.00 -8.82
CA ALA A 713 -0.33 11.15 -8.12
C ALA A 713 0.33 10.72 -6.81
N VAL A 714 1.52 11.27 -6.55
CA VAL A 714 2.48 10.66 -5.62
C VAL A 714 1.97 10.58 -4.17
N ASN A 715 0.96 11.37 -3.77
CA ASN A 715 0.60 11.52 -2.36
C ASN A 715 -0.91 11.43 -2.03
N ASN A 716 -1.82 11.16 -2.97
CA ASN A 716 -3.26 11.05 -2.69
C ASN A 716 -3.88 9.81 -3.36
N PRO A 717 -4.90 9.15 -2.75
CA PRO A 717 -5.78 8.24 -3.48
C PRO A 717 -6.30 8.94 -4.73
N VAL A 718 -6.24 8.29 -5.88
CA VAL A 718 -6.80 8.87 -7.11
C VAL A 718 -8.32 8.79 -6.99
N ALA A 719 -8.98 9.93 -6.83
CA ALA A 719 -10.43 10.01 -6.91
C ALA A 719 -10.89 9.47 -8.28
N GLY A 720 -11.81 8.51 -8.29
CA GLY A 720 -12.26 7.85 -9.53
C GLY A 720 -11.34 6.74 -10.04
N ALA A 721 -10.40 6.21 -9.24
CA ALA A 721 -9.53 5.12 -9.68
C ALA A 721 -10.27 3.81 -10.01
N GLU A 722 -11.49 3.64 -9.50
CA GLU A 722 -12.43 2.58 -9.91
C GLU A 722 -12.76 2.61 -11.41
N ASP A 723 -12.67 3.79 -12.06
CA ASP A 723 -12.84 3.94 -13.52
C ASP A 723 -11.70 3.31 -14.32
N LEU A 724 -10.55 3.07 -13.67
CA LEU A 724 -9.42 2.38 -14.30
C LEU A 724 -9.63 0.87 -14.30
N ILE A 725 -10.49 0.32 -13.44
CA ILE A 725 -10.87 -1.10 -13.40
C ILE A 725 -12.04 -1.33 -14.37
N LEU A 726 -11.72 -1.84 -15.55
CA LEU A 726 -12.65 -2.19 -16.63
C LEU A 726 -13.37 -3.51 -16.33
N LEU A 727 -14.25 -3.49 -15.32
CA LEU A 727 -15.17 -4.58 -15.00
C LEU A 727 -16.63 -4.12 -14.99
N PRO A 728 -17.59 -4.94 -15.44
CA PRO A 728 -19.01 -4.63 -15.31
C PRO A 728 -19.52 -4.84 -13.87
N ASP A 729 -20.73 -4.34 -13.57
CA ASP A 729 -21.35 -4.52 -12.24
C ASP A 729 -21.70 -5.99 -11.94
N ARG A 730 -21.88 -6.80 -13.00
CA ARG A 730 -22.13 -8.24 -12.93
C ARG A 730 -21.16 -8.99 -13.84
N VAL A 731 -20.47 -9.98 -13.28
CA VAL A 731 -19.61 -10.91 -14.02
C VAL A 731 -20.25 -12.29 -13.95
N PHE A 732 -20.49 -12.91 -15.11
CA PHE A 732 -21.14 -14.21 -15.20
C PHE A 732 -20.09 -15.32 -15.12
N VAL A 733 -20.32 -16.28 -14.23
CA VAL A 733 -19.38 -17.36 -13.93
C VAL A 733 -20.01 -18.70 -14.30
N HIS A 734 -19.22 -19.61 -14.87
CA HIS A 734 -19.68 -20.94 -15.23
C HIS A 734 -20.27 -21.67 -14.00
N PRO A 735 -21.35 -22.47 -14.14
CA PRO A 735 -21.97 -23.15 -13.00
C PRO A 735 -21.01 -24.06 -12.22
N THR A 736 -20.04 -24.68 -12.90
CA THR A 736 -19.16 -25.72 -12.35
C THR A 736 -17.67 -25.59 -12.71
N ALA A 737 -17.26 -24.51 -13.38
CA ALA A 737 -15.88 -24.35 -13.86
C ALA A 737 -15.33 -22.98 -13.46
N PRO A 738 -14.02 -22.85 -13.24
CA PRO A 738 -13.41 -21.59 -12.88
C PRO A 738 -13.48 -20.58 -14.03
N LEU A 739 -13.84 -19.33 -13.72
CA LEU A 739 -13.70 -18.21 -14.65
C LEU A 739 -12.28 -17.66 -14.58
N GLN A 740 -11.57 -17.67 -15.70
CA GLN A 740 -10.26 -17.05 -15.79
C GLN A 740 -10.39 -15.54 -16.07
N LEU A 741 -9.69 -14.71 -15.29
CA LEU A 741 -9.57 -13.27 -15.52
C LEU A 741 -8.10 -12.84 -15.58
N GLN A 742 -7.83 -11.85 -16.42
CA GLN A 742 -6.48 -11.36 -16.73
C GLN A 742 -6.34 -9.92 -16.25
N ALA A 743 -5.53 -9.73 -15.22
CA ALA A 743 -5.36 -8.47 -14.50
C ALA A 743 -4.99 -7.28 -15.43
N PRO A 744 -4.02 -7.41 -16.35
CA PRO A 744 -3.67 -6.33 -17.27
C PRO A 744 -4.83 -5.90 -18.17
N GLN A 745 -5.66 -6.85 -18.60
CA GLN A 745 -6.80 -6.60 -19.49
C GLN A 745 -7.98 -5.94 -18.76
N MET A 746 -8.00 -5.96 -17.43
CA MET A 746 -8.97 -5.22 -16.62
C MET A 746 -8.56 -3.75 -16.41
N LEU A 747 -7.47 -3.27 -17.01
CA LEU A 747 -7.01 -1.89 -16.85
C LEU A 747 -7.09 -1.06 -18.12
N MET A 748 -7.38 0.22 -17.92
CA MET A 748 -7.05 1.24 -18.91
C MET A 748 -5.54 1.42 -19.02
N ASN A 749 -5.05 1.57 -20.24
CA ASN A 749 -3.69 2.04 -20.55
C ASN A 749 -2.56 1.29 -19.83
N TRP A 750 -2.52 -0.04 -19.94
CA TRP A 750 -1.53 -0.85 -19.24
C TRP A 750 -0.18 -0.92 -19.97
N THR A 751 0.92 -0.95 -19.22
CA THR A 751 2.28 -1.15 -19.73
C THR A 751 2.74 -2.60 -19.51
N ALA A 752 3.83 -3.01 -20.16
CA ALA A 752 4.43 -4.33 -19.92
C ALA A 752 4.84 -4.52 -18.45
N ASP A 753 5.32 -3.45 -17.83
CA ASP A 753 5.89 -3.51 -16.49
C ASP A 753 4.81 -3.39 -15.40
N MET A 754 3.57 -3.02 -15.73
CA MET A 754 2.49 -2.95 -14.74
C MET A 754 2.20 -4.30 -14.08
N GLY A 755 2.37 -5.43 -14.78
CA GLY A 755 2.30 -6.76 -14.17
C GLY A 755 3.48 -7.09 -13.23
N GLN A 756 4.53 -6.26 -13.24
CA GLN A 756 5.66 -6.35 -12.31
C GLN A 756 5.45 -5.47 -11.06
N PHE A 757 4.63 -4.43 -11.16
CA PHE A 757 4.46 -3.42 -10.09
C PHE A 757 3.07 -3.39 -9.48
N LEU A 758 2.05 -4.00 -10.09
CA LEU A 758 0.70 -4.03 -9.54
C LEU A 758 0.40 -5.39 -8.94
N ASP A 759 -0.04 -5.39 -7.69
CA ASP A 759 -0.64 -6.55 -7.06
C ASP A 759 -2.16 -6.33 -7.00
N TRP A 760 -2.89 -7.36 -7.41
CA TRP A 760 -4.34 -7.38 -7.44
C TRP A 760 -4.86 -8.27 -6.34
N THR A 761 -6.03 -7.92 -5.81
CA THR A 761 -6.77 -8.79 -4.92
C THR A 761 -8.20 -8.93 -5.41
N ILE A 762 -8.77 -10.11 -5.16
CA ILE A 762 -10.22 -10.29 -5.16
C ILE A 762 -10.63 -10.81 -3.79
N ARG A 763 -11.61 -10.16 -3.17
CA ARG A 763 -12.09 -10.49 -1.83
C ARG A 763 -13.61 -10.46 -1.76
N GLY A 764 -14.20 -11.35 -0.97
CA GLY A 764 -15.62 -11.24 -0.61
C GLY A 764 -15.91 -9.96 0.17
N VAL A 765 -17.04 -9.30 -0.10
CA VAL A 765 -17.51 -8.11 0.65
C VAL A 765 -18.75 -8.37 1.51
N SER A 766 -19.36 -9.55 1.41
CA SER A 766 -20.50 -9.94 2.24
C SER A 766 -20.04 -10.66 3.52
N PRO A 767 -20.64 -10.38 4.69
CA PRO A 767 -20.43 -11.12 5.94
C PRO A 767 -20.80 -12.61 5.84
N GLU A 768 -21.71 -12.96 4.93
CA GLU A 768 -22.20 -14.34 4.71
C GLU A 768 -21.37 -15.12 3.68
N GLY A 769 -20.46 -14.44 2.97
CA GLY A 769 -19.56 -15.08 2.02
C GLY A 769 -18.34 -15.66 2.71
N ILE A 770 -17.83 -16.80 2.21
CA ILE A 770 -16.51 -17.30 2.60
C ILE A 770 -15.53 -16.14 2.40
N PRO A 771 -14.80 -15.67 3.44
CA PRO A 771 -13.83 -14.59 3.32
C PRO A 771 -12.60 -15.14 2.58
N TYR A 772 -12.75 -15.28 1.28
CA TYR A 772 -11.70 -15.72 0.39
C TYR A 772 -11.05 -14.48 -0.21
N SER A 773 -9.75 -14.31 0.06
CA SER A 773 -8.92 -13.26 -0.53
C SER A 773 -7.84 -13.94 -1.34
N TYR A 774 -7.86 -13.76 -2.66
CA TYR A 774 -6.76 -14.15 -3.53
C TYR A 774 -5.98 -12.91 -3.92
N GLU A 775 -4.67 -12.95 -3.74
CA GLU A 775 -3.76 -11.99 -4.33
C GLU A 775 -3.17 -12.59 -5.60
N PHE A 776 -3.15 -11.82 -6.69
CA PHE A 776 -2.65 -12.23 -7.99
C PHE A 776 -2.05 -11.02 -8.71
N ASN A 777 -1.12 -11.25 -9.63
CA ASN A 777 -0.46 -10.17 -10.37
C ASN A 777 -0.71 -10.22 -11.89
N ARG A 778 -1.23 -11.35 -12.39
CA ARG A 778 -1.41 -11.59 -13.83
C ARG A 778 -2.72 -12.29 -14.14
N THR A 779 -2.88 -13.52 -13.66
CA THR A 779 -4.03 -14.38 -13.94
C THR A 779 -4.70 -14.80 -12.63
N VAL A 780 -6.03 -14.83 -12.61
CA VAL A 780 -6.80 -15.43 -11.52
C VAL A 780 -7.85 -16.39 -12.07
N ASP A 781 -7.95 -17.55 -11.45
CA ASP A 781 -9.01 -18.53 -11.71
C ASP A 781 -10.06 -18.42 -10.59
N LEU A 782 -11.20 -17.81 -10.93
CA LEU A 782 -12.33 -17.63 -10.03
C LEU A 782 -13.17 -18.91 -10.00
N GLU A 783 -12.79 -19.80 -9.09
CA GLU A 783 -13.54 -21.02 -8.80
C GLU A 783 -14.90 -20.67 -8.16
N PRO A 784 -16.04 -21.03 -8.78
CA PRO A 784 -17.37 -20.70 -8.27
C PRO A 784 -17.58 -21.11 -6.81
N SER A 785 -17.13 -22.31 -6.45
CA SER A 785 -17.33 -22.87 -5.10
C SER A 785 -16.59 -22.14 -3.97
N LYS A 786 -15.60 -21.30 -4.30
CA LYS A 786 -14.69 -20.67 -3.32
C LYS A 786 -15.01 -19.21 -3.00
N HIS A 787 -15.97 -18.60 -3.69
CA HIS A 787 -16.27 -17.17 -3.58
C HIS A 787 -17.77 -16.94 -3.36
N GLY A 788 -18.10 -15.92 -2.55
CA GLY A 788 -19.47 -15.39 -2.45
C GLY A 788 -19.91 -14.71 -3.75
N THR A 789 -21.15 -14.19 -3.78
CA THR A 789 -21.68 -13.44 -4.94
C THR A 789 -21.15 -12.02 -4.99
N ALA A 790 -20.95 -11.35 -3.86
CA ALA A 790 -20.42 -9.99 -3.81
C ALA A 790 -18.90 -10.00 -3.61
N VAL A 791 -18.16 -9.49 -4.58
CA VAL A 791 -16.69 -9.45 -4.56
C VAL A 791 -16.18 -8.04 -4.86
N ARG A 792 -15.06 -7.70 -4.23
CA ARG A 792 -14.27 -6.50 -4.49
C ARG A 792 -13.00 -6.91 -5.20
N VAL A 793 -12.79 -6.36 -6.37
CA VAL A 793 -11.53 -6.46 -7.11
C VAL A 793 -10.76 -5.18 -6.85
N SER A 794 -9.54 -5.31 -6.33
CA SER A 794 -8.69 -4.17 -6.02
C SER A 794 -7.32 -4.35 -6.63
N PHE A 795 -6.63 -3.25 -6.95
CA PHE A 795 -5.21 -3.28 -7.25
C PHE A 795 -4.50 -2.16 -6.49
N HIS A 796 -3.24 -2.38 -6.18
CA HIS A 796 -2.34 -1.34 -5.69
C HIS A 796 -1.00 -1.46 -6.38
N ASN A 797 -0.25 -0.36 -6.40
CA ASN A 797 1.16 -0.46 -6.72
C ASN A 797 1.88 -1.13 -5.54
N ARG A 798 2.69 -2.16 -5.79
CA ARG A 798 3.52 -2.85 -4.80
C ARG A 798 4.45 -1.89 -4.05
N GLN A 799 4.86 -0.81 -4.72
CA GLN A 799 5.65 0.27 -4.13
C GLN A 799 4.81 1.22 -3.24
N LYS A 800 3.48 1.08 -3.24
CA LYS A 800 2.53 1.93 -2.48
C LYS A 800 1.35 1.10 -1.92
N PRO A 801 1.59 0.16 -0.99
CA PRO A 801 0.58 -0.79 -0.50
C PRO A 801 -0.60 -0.17 0.26
N GLY A 802 -0.54 1.12 0.62
CA GLY A 802 -1.67 1.86 1.19
C GLY A 802 -2.62 2.47 0.15
N GLN A 803 -2.27 2.46 -1.14
CA GLN A 803 -3.02 3.11 -2.20
C GLN A 803 -3.77 2.07 -3.04
N TRP A 804 -4.93 1.67 -2.56
CA TRP A 804 -5.80 0.72 -3.23
C TRP A 804 -6.79 1.44 -4.13
N SER A 805 -6.86 0.99 -5.38
CA SER A 805 -7.99 1.25 -6.27
C SER A 805 -8.89 0.02 -6.21
N SER A 806 -10.19 0.20 -5.98
CA SER A 806 -11.10 -0.92 -5.75
C SER A 806 -12.39 -0.75 -6.54
N ARG A 807 -12.95 -1.86 -7.00
CA ARG A 807 -14.25 -1.91 -7.65
C ARG A 807 -15.04 -3.12 -7.15
N ASP A 808 -16.27 -2.88 -6.75
CA ASP A 808 -17.20 -3.94 -6.39
C ASP A 808 -17.90 -4.48 -7.63
N THR A 809 -18.07 -5.79 -7.69
CA THR A 809 -18.82 -6.48 -8.74
C THR A 809 -19.55 -7.68 -8.16
N THR A 810 -20.61 -8.10 -8.84
CA THR A 810 -21.40 -9.27 -8.44
C THR A 810 -21.10 -10.44 -9.37
N LEU A 811 -20.63 -11.55 -8.80
CA LEU A 811 -20.53 -12.83 -9.49
C LEU A 811 -21.93 -13.45 -9.61
N VAL A 812 -22.40 -13.57 -10.85
CA VAL A 812 -23.71 -14.15 -11.18
C VAL A 812 -23.52 -15.56 -11.74
N ARG A 813 -24.33 -16.50 -11.25
CA ARG A 813 -24.27 -17.90 -11.62
C ARG A 813 -25.62 -18.35 -12.14
N GLY A 814 -25.62 -18.92 -13.35
CA GLY A 814 -26.77 -19.66 -13.84
C GLY A 814 -26.81 -21.07 -13.24
N PRO A 815 -27.95 -21.77 -13.33
CA PRO A 815 -28.04 -23.18 -12.97
C PRO A 815 -27.25 -24.07 -13.95
N SER A 816 -26.88 -25.28 -13.53
CA SER A 816 -26.21 -26.26 -14.40
C SER A 816 -27.15 -26.94 -15.39
N VAL A 817 -28.46 -26.88 -15.15
CA VAL A 817 -29.51 -27.43 -16.02
C VAL A 817 -30.66 -26.43 -16.10
N VAL A 818 -31.16 -26.16 -17.30
CA VAL A 818 -32.32 -25.30 -17.58
C VAL A 818 -33.22 -26.01 -18.57
N SER A 819 -34.50 -26.17 -18.24
CA SER A 819 -35.52 -26.67 -19.17
C SER A 819 -36.32 -25.51 -19.74
N ALA A 820 -35.89 -24.94 -20.87
CA ALA A 820 -36.56 -23.83 -21.52
C ALA A 820 -36.42 -23.91 -23.05
N THR A 821 -37.34 -23.26 -23.77
CA THR A 821 -37.15 -22.93 -25.20
C THR A 821 -36.93 -21.44 -25.31
N LYS A 822 -35.83 -21.02 -25.93
CA LYS A 822 -35.43 -19.61 -26.02
C LYS A 822 -35.06 -19.23 -27.46
N ASN A 823 -35.48 -18.05 -27.88
CA ASN A 823 -35.10 -17.42 -29.14
C ASN A 823 -33.87 -16.53 -28.90
N THR A 824 -32.76 -16.82 -29.58
CA THR A 824 -31.50 -16.11 -29.38
C THR A 824 -30.96 -15.54 -30.67
N GLY A 825 -30.52 -14.28 -30.65
CA GLY A 825 -29.82 -13.68 -31.77
C GLY A 825 -28.43 -13.16 -31.39
N ASN A 826 -27.50 -13.28 -32.34
CA ASN A 826 -26.10 -12.91 -32.14
C ASN A 826 -25.65 -12.01 -33.29
N MET A 827 -25.16 -10.82 -32.96
CA MET A 827 -24.70 -9.80 -33.90
C MET A 827 -23.21 -9.51 -33.72
N GLY A 828 -22.49 -9.35 -34.84
CA GLY A 828 -21.06 -8.99 -34.88
C GLY A 828 -20.14 -10.17 -35.16
N ASP A 829 -19.20 -10.02 -36.07
CA ASP A 829 -18.47 -11.14 -36.67
C ASP A 829 -17.48 -11.83 -35.72
N SER A 830 -16.68 -11.06 -35.01
CA SER A 830 -15.44 -11.55 -34.40
C SER A 830 -15.70 -12.41 -33.17
N LEU A 831 -16.86 -12.24 -32.51
CA LEU A 831 -17.31 -13.07 -31.38
C LEU A 831 -18.59 -13.87 -31.66
N THR A 832 -19.18 -13.78 -32.86
CA THR A 832 -20.40 -14.58 -33.16
C THR A 832 -20.29 -15.40 -34.43
N ASN A 833 -19.63 -14.90 -35.49
CA ASN A 833 -19.48 -15.61 -36.76
C ASN A 833 -18.42 -16.72 -36.70
N ARG A 834 -17.27 -16.45 -36.07
CA ARG A 834 -16.06 -17.29 -36.08
C ARG A 834 -16.20 -18.57 -35.25
N ASN A 835 -17.07 -19.49 -35.68
CA ASN A 835 -17.30 -20.80 -35.06
C ASN A 835 -17.72 -20.71 -33.58
N ILE A 836 -18.63 -19.77 -33.29
CA ILE A 836 -19.12 -19.49 -31.93
C ILE A 836 -20.60 -19.87 -31.77
N VAL A 837 -21.49 -19.44 -32.69
CA VAL A 837 -22.95 -19.63 -32.55
C VAL A 837 -23.35 -21.09 -32.34
N ASN A 838 -22.87 -21.99 -33.21
CA ASN A 838 -23.26 -23.40 -33.13
C ASN A 838 -22.68 -24.11 -31.88
N PRO A 839 -21.38 -23.98 -31.52
CA PRO A 839 -20.88 -24.51 -30.26
C PRO A 839 -21.59 -23.99 -29.00
N LEU A 840 -21.91 -22.68 -28.96
CA LEU A 840 -22.69 -22.11 -27.86
C LEU A 840 -24.07 -22.77 -27.75
N THR A 841 -24.76 -22.94 -28.89
CA THR A 841 -26.05 -23.63 -28.94
C THR A 841 -25.95 -25.08 -28.47
N GLN A 842 -24.92 -25.81 -28.89
CA GLN A 842 -24.69 -27.19 -28.45
C GLN A 842 -24.46 -27.28 -26.93
N MET A 843 -23.71 -26.35 -26.33
CA MET A 843 -23.52 -26.32 -24.88
C MET A 843 -24.82 -26.01 -24.13
N LEU A 844 -25.64 -25.08 -24.62
CA LEU A 844 -26.94 -24.76 -24.03
C LEU A 844 -27.93 -25.94 -24.16
N GLN A 845 -27.92 -26.63 -25.29
CA GLN A 845 -28.70 -27.85 -25.51
C GLN A 845 -28.26 -28.99 -24.59
N ALA A 846 -26.96 -29.15 -24.38
CA ALA A 846 -26.43 -30.12 -23.41
C ALA A 846 -26.87 -29.81 -21.97
N ALA A 847 -27.14 -28.53 -21.66
CA ALA A 847 -27.71 -28.09 -20.39
C ALA A 847 -29.25 -28.15 -20.32
N GLY A 848 -29.92 -28.65 -21.38
CA GLY A 848 -31.38 -28.85 -21.42
C GLY A 848 -32.19 -27.76 -22.13
N VAL A 849 -31.53 -26.75 -22.72
CA VAL A 849 -32.23 -25.62 -23.38
C VAL A 849 -32.43 -25.88 -24.87
N THR A 850 -33.66 -25.73 -25.35
CA THR A 850 -33.95 -25.68 -26.79
C THR A 850 -33.72 -24.27 -27.31
N ILE A 851 -32.77 -24.08 -28.22
CA ILE A 851 -32.42 -22.77 -28.78
C ILE A 851 -32.94 -22.62 -30.21
N ASN A 852 -33.73 -21.57 -30.44
CA ASN A 852 -34.11 -21.11 -31.76
C ASN A 852 -33.22 -19.92 -32.15
N GLN A 853 -32.33 -20.12 -33.12
CA GLN A 853 -31.42 -19.07 -33.58
C GLN A 853 -32.13 -18.08 -34.49
N ILE A 854 -32.04 -16.79 -34.17
CA ILE A 854 -32.54 -15.68 -34.99
C ILE A 854 -31.39 -15.09 -35.79
N GLY A 855 -31.58 -14.96 -37.10
CA GLY A 855 -30.65 -14.26 -37.98
C GLY A 855 -30.77 -14.71 -39.43
N THR A 856 -30.41 -13.80 -40.33
CA THR A 856 -30.51 -14.01 -41.77
C THR A 856 -29.23 -14.59 -42.37
N MET A 857 -28.08 -14.51 -41.69
CA MET A 857 -26.83 -15.07 -42.18
C MET A 857 -26.58 -16.49 -41.67
N SER A 858 -26.02 -17.32 -42.54
CA SER A 858 -25.36 -18.56 -42.14
C SER A 858 -23.95 -18.25 -41.63
N GLN A 859 -23.64 -18.67 -40.40
CA GLN A 859 -22.39 -18.34 -39.73
C GLN A 859 -21.26 -19.33 -40.11
N GLY A 860 -20.01 -18.89 -40.04
CA GLY A 860 -18.84 -19.61 -40.54
C GLY A 860 -18.61 -21.00 -39.89
N GLY A 861 -19.03 -21.21 -38.64
CA GLY A 861 -19.00 -22.53 -37.98
C GLY A 861 -20.36 -23.24 -37.90
N GLY A 862 -21.34 -22.81 -38.71
CA GLY A 862 -22.70 -23.29 -38.69
C GLY A 862 -23.63 -22.48 -37.77
N GLY A 863 -24.94 -22.65 -37.98
CA GLY A 863 -25.98 -21.89 -37.30
C GLY A 863 -26.37 -20.58 -38.01
N LYS A 864 -27.31 -19.85 -37.40
CA LYS A 864 -27.88 -18.59 -37.90
C LYS A 864 -27.56 -17.42 -36.98
N GLY A 865 -27.36 -16.24 -37.55
CA GLY A 865 -27.14 -15.00 -36.81
C GLY A 865 -26.84 -13.81 -37.74
N GLU A 866 -26.24 -12.77 -37.17
CA GLU A 866 -25.96 -11.48 -37.82
C GLU A 866 -24.47 -11.11 -37.66
N GLY A 867 -23.61 -12.13 -37.78
CA GLY A 867 -22.15 -12.04 -37.68
C GLY A 867 -21.53 -11.61 -39.01
N ARG A 868 -21.85 -10.41 -39.47
CA ARG A 868 -21.44 -9.91 -40.79
C ARG A 868 -19.96 -9.54 -40.78
N GLU A 869 -19.16 -10.33 -41.51
CA GLU A 869 -17.72 -10.17 -41.58
C GLU A 869 -17.32 -8.74 -41.93
N SER A 870 -16.37 -8.19 -41.17
CA SER A 870 -15.86 -6.83 -41.26
C SER A 870 -16.84 -5.71 -40.90
N TRP A 871 -18.04 -5.99 -40.37
CA TRP A 871 -19.00 -4.93 -40.03
C TRP A 871 -18.64 -4.20 -38.74
N ALA A 872 -18.70 -2.88 -38.80
CA ALA A 872 -18.71 -1.96 -37.68
C ALA A 872 -20.17 -1.63 -37.26
N ALA A 873 -20.38 -1.07 -36.07
CA ALA A 873 -21.68 -0.54 -35.66
C ALA A 873 -22.22 0.50 -36.67
N ALA A 874 -21.31 1.27 -37.28
CA ALA A 874 -21.61 2.20 -38.37
C ALA A 874 -22.39 1.57 -39.52
N ASN A 875 -22.09 0.32 -39.85
CA ASN A 875 -22.73 -0.38 -40.96
C ASN A 875 -24.16 -0.75 -40.60
N PHE A 876 -24.39 -1.27 -39.40
CA PHE A 876 -25.73 -1.64 -38.93
C PHE A 876 -26.67 -0.43 -38.88
N VAL A 877 -26.19 0.72 -38.39
CA VAL A 877 -27.02 1.94 -38.31
C VAL A 877 -27.13 2.73 -39.61
N GLY A 878 -26.37 2.37 -40.64
CA GLY A 878 -26.40 3.03 -41.95
C GLY A 878 -25.55 4.31 -42.04
N TYR A 879 -24.73 4.60 -41.03
CA TYR A 879 -23.72 5.66 -41.10
C TYR A 879 -22.65 5.37 -42.16
N ARG A 880 -22.31 4.09 -42.36
CA ARG A 880 -21.36 3.64 -43.39
C ARG A 880 -21.99 2.55 -44.25
N ASN A 881 -22.20 2.84 -45.52
CA ASN A 881 -22.81 1.90 -46.48
C ASN A 881 -21.78 1.32 -47.47
N VAL A 882 -20.54 1.18 -47.03
CA VAL A 882 -19.44 0.64 -47.83
C VAL A 882 -18.58 -0.28 -46.98
N MET A 883 -18.12 -1.39 -47.56
CA MET A 883 -17.13 -2.30 -46.99
C MET A 883 -16.05 -2.61 -48.02
N ASN A 884 -14.78 -2.38 -47.69
CA ASN A 884 -13.64 -2.65 -48.58
C ASN A 884 -13.84 -2.11 -50.01
N GLY A 885 -14.45 -0.93 -50.14
CA GLY A 885 -14.76 -0.29 -51.42
C GLY A 885 -16.03 -0.79 -52.14
N SER A 886 -16.71 -1.83 -51.62
CA SER A 886 -17.97 -2.35 -52.16
C SER A 886 -19.18 -1.77 -51.43
N PRO A 887 -20.24 -1.33 -52.13
CA PRO A 887 -21.46 -0.84 -51.50
C PRO A 887 -22.20 -1.93 -50.72
N ILE A 888 -22.72 -1.57 -49.54
CA ILE A 888 -23.66 -2.37 -48.77
C ILE A 888 -25.07 -1.96 -49.19
N VAL A 889 -25.87 -2.91 -49.63
CA VAL A 889 -27.22 -2.64 -50.16
C VAL A 889 -28.28 -3.03 -49.13
N ILE A 890 -29.31 -2.20 -48.96
CA ILE A 890 -30.46 -2.54 -48.12
C ILE A 890 -31.22 -3.70 -48.78
N SER A 891 -31.43 -4.80 -48.05
CA SER A 891 -32.04 -6.01 -48.62
C SER A 891 -32.67 -6.88 -47.53
N ALA A 892 -33.81 -7.47 -47.87
CA ALA A 892 -34.57 -8.39 -47.01
C ALA A 892 -34.18 -9.86 -47.19
N ASP A 893 -33.13 -10.16 -47.96
CA ASP A 893 -32.81 -11.53 -48.37
C ASP A 893 -32.49 -12.44 -47.18
N ASN A 894 -33.03 -13.65 -47.22
CA ASN A 894 -32.79 -14.71 -46.25
C ASN A 894 -32.64 -16.07 -46.97
N PRO A 895 -31.40 -16.59 -47.12
CA PRO A 895 -30.18 -16.15 -46.44
C PRO A 895 -29.58 -14.85 -46.98
N SER A 896 -29.11 -14.00 -46.07
CA SER A 896 -28.40 -12.75 -46.35
C SER A 896 -26.89 -12.99 -46.52
N ASN A 897 -26.14 -11.93 -46.83
CA ASN A 897 -24.67 -11.97 -46.93
C ASN A 897 -24.02 -10.64 -46.51
N VAL A 898 -22.70 -10.60 -46.45
CA VAL A 898 -21.89 -9.46 -45.95
C VAL A 898 -22.12 -8.13 -46.68
N ASN A 899 -22.66 -8.13 -47.90
CA ASN A 899 -22.92 -6.92 -48.69
C ASN A 899 -24.38 -6.43 -48.58
N LYS A 900 -25.17 -7.00 -47.66
CA LYS A 900 -26.59 -6.71 -47.51
C LYS A 900 -26.89 -6.22 -46.10
N ASN A 901 -27.74 -5.21 -45.97
CA ASN A 901 -28.23 -4.71 -44.68
C ASN A 901 -29.75 -4.93 -44.54
N PRO A 902 -30.20 -5.85 -43.66
CA PRO A 902 -31.63 -6.08 -43.44
C PRO A 902 -32.24 -5.20 -42.33
N PHE A 903 -31.44 -4.35 -41.67
CA PHE A 903 -31.89 -3.56 -40.52
C PHE A 903 -32.32 -2.13 -40.86
N LEU A 904 -32.05 -1.66 -42.08
CA LEU A 904 -32.29 -0.29 -42.47
C LEU A 904 -33.64 -0.13 -43.17
N PHE A 905 -34.47 0.76 -42.63
CA PHE A 905 -35.77 1.10 -43.19
C PHE A 905 -35.90 2.62 -43.34
N PRO A 906 -36.71 3.12 -44.28
CA PRO A 906 -37.01 4.54 -44.38
C PRO A 906 -37.51 5.10 -43.04
N ALA A 907 -36.82 6.12 -42.54
CA ALA A 907 -37.10 6.75 -41.26
C ALA A 907 -38.40 7.57 -41.34
N THR A 908 -39.31 7.32 -40.40
CA THR A 908 -40.55 8.09 -40.25
C THR A 908 -40.25 9.51 -39.75
N ASP A 909 -41.22 10.43 -39.90
CA ASP A 909 -41.08 11.80 -39.37
C ASP A 909 -40.86 11.82 -37.85
N ALA A 910 -41.52 10.90 -37.12
CA ALA A 910 -41.32 10.74 -35.69
C ALA A 910 -39.90 10.26 -35.35
N GLN A 911 -39.35 9.29 -36.08
CA GLN A 911 -37.98 8.79 -35.87
C GLN A 911 -36.94 9.87 -36.20
N LYS A 912 -37.13 10.63 -37.29
CA LYS A 912 -36.28 11.77 -37.65
C LYS A 912 -36.32 12.88 -36.60
N ALA A 913 -37.49 13.15 -36.02
CA ALA A 913 -37.62 14.15 -34.96
C ALA A 913 -36.98 13.68 -33.63
N ALA A 914 -37.16 12.41 -33.27
CA ALA A 914 -36.65 11.87 -32.02
C ALA A 914 -35.14 11.62 -32.03
N ASN A 915 -34.59 11.14 -33.16
CA ASN A 915 -33.18 10.77 -33.29
C ASN A 915 -32.58 11.24 -34.63
N PRO A 916 -32.52 12.56 -34.89
CA PRO A 916 -32.07 13.11 -36.17
C PRO A 916 -30.63 12.73 -36.52
N ALA A 917 -29.77 12.51 -35.52
CA ALA A 917 -28.38 12.09 -35.70
C ALA A 917 -28.19 10.60 -36.03
N MET A 918 -29.26 9.78 -35.96
CA MET A 918 -29.24 8.33 -36.23
C MET A 918 -30.12 7.94 -37.43
N CYS A 919 -30.49 8.92 -38.24
CA CYS A 919 -31.19 8.73 -39.51
C CYS A 919 -30.24 9.19 -40.61
N PHE A 920 -29.73 8.27 -41.43
CA PHE A 920 -28.68 8.54 -42.41
C PHE A 920 -29.17 8.42 -43.84
N LEU A 921 -28.55 9.18 -44.74
CA LEU A 921 -28.70 8.92 -46.17
C LEU A 921 -28.10 7.53 -46.52
N ASN A 922 -28.47 7.03 -47.70
CA ASN A 922 -27.88 5.81 -48.26
C ASN A 922 -27.39 6.10 -49.69
N THR A 923 -26.32 6.88 -49.79
CA THR A 923 -25.71 7.30 -51.06
C THR A 923 -24.55 6.39 -51.50
N GLY A 924 -24.13 5.47 -50.63
CA GLY A 924 -22.92 4.66 -50.83
C GLY A 924 -21.65 5.38 -50.38
N ALA A 925 -21.77 6.36 -49.48
CA ALA A 925 -20.63 7.07 -48.93
C ALA A 925 -19.98 6.28 -47.78
N ALA A 926 -18.66 6.49 -47.58
CA ALA A 926 -17.93 5.91 -46.47
C ALA A 926 -18.34 6.49 -45.10
N ALA A 927 -18.94 7.69 -45.10
CA ALA A 927 -19.59 8.35 -43.98
C ALA A 927 -20.80 9.13 -44.53
N GLU A 928 -22.00 8.68 -44.22
CA GLU A 928 -23.25 9.26 -44.67
C GLU A 928 -23.64 10.46 -43.80
N LYS A 929 -24.31 11.44 -44.42
CA LYS A 929 -24.89 12.55 -43.67
C LYS A 929 -26.16 12.11 -42.97
N SER A 930 -26.29 12.52 -41.72
CA SER A 930 -27.49 12.34 -40.91
C SER A 930 -28.55 13.40 -41.22
N TYR A 931 -29.79 13.17 -40.78
CA TYR A 931 -30.89 14.14 -40.85
C TYR A 931 -30.59 15.43 -40.06
N ALA A 932 -29.75 15.33 -39.02
CA ALA A 932 -29.25 16.49 -38.29
C ALA A 932 -28.32 17.38 -39.14
N GLU A 933 -27.61 16.80 -40.11
CA GLU A 933 -26.65 17.51 -40.96
C GLU A 933 -27.27 18.00 -42.28
N THR A 934 -28.31 17.33 -42.77
CA THR A 934 -29.07 17.73 -43.96
C THR A 934 -30.48 17.20 -43.89
N GLN A 935 -31.46 17.96 -44.41
CA GLN A 935 -32.87 17.55 -44.45
C GLN A 935 -33.31 17.14 -45.86
N THR A 936 -32.37 17.00 -46.80
CA THR A 936 -32.65 16.66 -48.19
C THR A 936 -32.29 15.20 -48.48
N GLY A 937 -33.25 14.44 -49.04
CA GLY A 937 -33.07 13.04 -49.43
C GLY A 937 -33.96 12.08 -48.64
N THR A 938 -33.81 10.79 -48.91
CA THR A 938 -34.46 9.72 -48.13
C THR A 938 -33.49 9.24 -47.06
N PHE A 939 -33.91 9.31 -45.81
CA PHE A 939 -33.13 8.88 -44.66
C PHE A 939 -33.59 7.51 -44.20
N TYR A 940 -32.64 6.69 -43.79
CA TYR A 940 -32.83 5.34 -43.27
C TYR A 940 -32.35 5.28 -41.84
N THR A 941 -32.96 4.40 -41.06
CA THR A 941 -32.56 4.18 -39.67
C THR A 941 -32.63 2.70 -39.32
N PHE A 942 -31.88 2.33 -38.30
CA PHE A 942 -31.92 0.98 -37.74
C PHE A 942 -33.28 0.74 -37.08
N ASP A 943 -34.09 -0.14 -37.65
CA ASP A 943 -35.43 -0.45 -37.15
C ASP A 943 -35.55 -1.95 -36.87
N PHE A 944 -35.35 -2.31 -35.60
CA PHE A 944 -35.29 -3.70 -35.17
C PHE A 944 -36.64 -4.41 -35.24
N ARG A 945 -37.75 -3.70 -34.93
CA ARG A 945 -39.10 -4.27 -35.02
C ARG A 945 -39.43 -4.63 -36.47
N ARG A 946 -39.21 -3.70 -37.41
CA ARG A 946 -39.45 -3.97 -38.84
C ARG A 946 -38.57 -5.08 -39.39
N TYR A 947 -37.32 -5.18 -38.91
CA TYR A 947 -36.45 -6.31 -39.25
C TYR A 947 -37.07 -7.66 -38.84
N LEU A 948 -37.51 -7.81 -37.58
CA LEU A 948 -38.12 -9.04 -37.10
C LEU A 948 -39.39 -9.39 -37.90
N ASP A 949 -40.27 -8.40 -38.07
CA ASP A 949 -41.55 -8.57 -38.76
C ASP A 949 -41.33 -8.94 -40.24
N GLN A 950 -40.39 -8.28 -40.93
CA GLN A 950 -40.08 -8.56 -42.33
C GLN A 950 -39.49 -9.98 -42.52
N GLN A 951 -38.74 -10.47 -41.54
CA GLN A 951 -38.14 -11.81 -41.58
C GLN A 951 -39.04 -12.90 -41.01
N GLY A 952 -40.18 -12.54 -40.42
CA GLY A 952 -41.07 -13.48 -39.73
C GLY A 952 -40.44 -14.11 -38.49
N PHE A 953 -39.50 -13.40 -37.85
CA PHE A 953 -38.86 -13.86 -36.61
C PHE A 953 -39.74 -13.57 -35.40
N ALA A 954 -39.77 -14.50 -34.45
CA ALA A 954 -40.31 -14.23 -33.13
C ALA A 954 -39.44 -13.23 -32.36
N ASP A 955 -40.02 -12.61 -31.33
CA ASP A 955 -39.27 -11.74 -30.44
C ASP A 955 -38.12 -12.54 -29.78
N PRO A 956 -36.87 -12.03 -29.82
CA PRO A 956 -35.76 -12.66 -29.14
C PRO A 956 -35.93 -12.54 -27.62
N ASP A 957 -35.63 -13.64 -26.92
CA ASP A 957 -35.43 -13.63 -25.47
C ASP A 957 -34.06 -13.04 -25.13
N ILE A 958 -33.05 -13.33 -25.96
CA ILE A 958 -31.66 -12.91 -25.74
C ILE A 958 -31.07 -12.37 -27.04
N TRP A 959 -30.47 -11.18 -26.99
CA TRP A 959 -29.76 -10.58 -28.13
C TRP A 959 -28.35 -10.12 -27.72
N SER A 960 -27.31 -10.70 -28.31
CA SER A 960 -25.92 -10.28 -28.06
C SER A 960 -25.38 -9.39 -29.17
N ILE A 961 -24.71 -8.29 -28.81
CA ILE A 961 -24.02 -7.36 -29.71
C ILE A 961 -22.52 -7.43 -29.42
N ALA A 962 -21.73 -7.86 -30.40
CA ALA A 962 -20.29 -8.01 -30.30
C ALA A 962 -19.55 -7.21 -31.39
N LEU A 963 -19.34 -5.91 -31.14
CA LEU A 963 -18.72 -4.96 -32.09
C LEU A 963 -17.56 -4.21 -31.40
N ALA A 964 -17.07 -3.11 -32.00
CA ALA A 964 -15.96 -2.23 -31.58
C ALA A 964 -14.63 -2.39 -32.35
N TRP A 965 -14.23 -3.60 -32.74
CA TRP A 965 -12.92 -3.78 -33.42
C TRP A 965 -12.88 -3.08 -34.79
N ASN A 966 -13.87 -3.36 -35.65
CA ASN A 966 -13.95 -2.77 -36.98
C ASN A 966 -14.28 -1.28 -36.91
N ASP A 967 -15.05 -0.86 -35.90
CA ASP A 967 -15.30 0.56 -35.63
C ASP A 967 -13.99 1.35 -35.46
N GLY A 968 -13.10 0.88 -34.58
CA GLY A 968 -11.79 1.49 -34.41
C GLY A 968 -10.90 1.37 -35.66
N THR A 969 -10.94 0.23 -36.36
CA THR A 969 -10.17 0.01 -37.60
C THR A 969 -10.56 1.02 -38.69
N TYR A 970 -11.84 1.33 -38.80
CA TYR A 970 -12.36 2.26 -39.80
C TYR A 970 -12.46 3.71 -39.30
N GLY A 971 -11.71 4.04 -38.24
CA GLY A 971 -11.54 5.41 -37.77
C GLY A 971 -12.75 6.01 -37.05
N GLN A 972 -13.71 5.19 -36.60
CA GLN A 972 -14.73 5.71 -35.70
C GLN A 972 -14.07 6.14 -34.38
N THR A 973 -14.62 7.18 -33.78
CA THR A 973 -14.26 7.57 -32.42
C THR A 973 -15.06 6.72 -31.41
N PRO A 974 -14.53 6.51 -30.19
CA PRO A 974 -15.30 5.86 -29.12
C PRO A 974 -16.66 6.52 -28.83
N ALA A 975 -16.79 7.82 -29.08
CA ALA A 975 -18.03 8.59 -28.92
C ALA A 975 -19.06 8.26 -30.03
N GLN A 976 -18.62 8.18 -31.28
CA GLN A 976 -19.48 7.76 -32.40
C GLN A 976 -19.96 6.33 -32.21
N TYR A 977 -19.05 5.42 -31.86
CA TYR A 977 -19.40 4.03 -31.59
C TYR A 977 -20.44 3.90 -30.48
N ILE A 978 -20.21 4.54 -29.31
CA ILE A 978 -21.14 4.36 -28.19
C ILE A 978 -22.52 4.96 -28.48
N ALA A 979 -22.60 6.07 -29.22
CA ALA A 979 -23.87 6.64 -29.64
C ALA A 979 -24.67 5.66 -30.54
N GLN A 980 -23.98 4.96 -31.44
CA GLN A 980 -24.61 3.97 -32.32
C GLN A 980 -25.06 2.73 -31.54
N ILE A 981 -24.24 2.22 -30.61
CA ILE A 981 -24.62 1.10 -29.75
C ILE A 981 -25.81 1.46 -28.84
N GLN A 982 -25.81 2.64 -28.21
CA GLN A 982 -26.95 3.12 -27.42
C GLN A 982 -28.21 3.20 -28.26
N TYR A 983 -28.10 3.69 -29.50
CA TYR A 983 -29.23 3.74 -30.41
C TYR A 983 -29.75 2.34 -30.75
N MET A 984 -28.88 1.42 -31.17
CA MET A 984 -29.26 0.04 -31.47
C MET A 984 -29.94 -0.66 -30.29
N VAL A 985 -29.38 -0.54 -29.08
CA VAL A 985 -29.97 -1.09 -27.85
C VAL A 985 -31.34 -0.47 -27.57
N SER A 986 -31.49 0.85 -27.77
CA SER A 986 -32.79 1.52 -27.60
C SER A 986 -33.86 0.97 -28.55
N GLN A 987 -33.50 0.71 -29.81
CA GLN A 987 -34.42 0.16 -30.80
C GLN A 987 -34.76 -1.30 -30.50
N ILE A 988 -33.80 -2.09 -30.01
CA ILE A 988 -34.06 -3.47 -29.56
C ILE A 988 -35.01 -3.48 -28.37
N LYS A 989 -34.78 -2.64 -27.34
CA LYS A 989 -35.65 -2.58 -26.15
C LYS A 989 -37.02 -2.00 -26.47
N LEU A 990 -37.12 -1.07 -27.41
CA LEU A 990 -38.39 -0.53 -27.89
C LEU A 990 -39.21 -1.61 -28.61
N ALA A 991 -38.55 -2.39 -29.47
CA ALA A 991 -39.18 -3.49 -30.18
C ALA A 991 -39.57 -4.62 -29.20
N CYS A 992 -38.62 -5.08 -28.39
CA CYS A 992 -38.74 -6.26 -27.55
C CYS A 992 -38.39 -5.89 -26.09
N PRO A 993 -39.33 -5.34 -25.31
CA PRO A 993 -39.07 -4.85 -23.94
C PRO A 993 -38.54 -5.91 -22.99
N ASN A 994 -38.88 -7.19 -23.21
CA ASN A 994 -38.45 -8.31 -22.38
C ASN A 994 -37.13 -8.94 -22.85
N CYS A 995 -36.59 -8.56 -24.01
CA CYS A 995 -35.33 -9.09 -24.50
C CYS A 995 -34.19 -8.71 -23.55
N ILE A 996 -33.41 -9.71 -23.15
CA ILE A 996 -32.16 -9.54 -22.42
C ILE A 996 -31.07 -9.21 -23.46
N VAL A 997 -30.45 -8.04 -23.32
CA VAL A 997 -29.44 -7.56 -24.26
C VAL A 997 -28.06 -7.68 -23.64
N ALA A 998 -27.13 -8.31 -24.37
CA ALA A 998 -25.75 -8.48 -23.94
C ALA A 998 -24.80 -7.72 -24.86
N ILE A 999 -23.94 -6.89 -24.30
CA ILE A 999 -22.96 -6.10 -25.06
C ILE A 999 -21.57 -6.65 -24.74
N ALA A 1000 -20.87 -7.12 -25.76
CA ALA A 1000 -19.56 -7.75 -25.66
C ALA A 1000 -18.53 -7.02 -26.55
N PRO A 1001 -17.98 -5.89 -26.10
CA PRO A 1001 -16.85 -5.23 -26.77
C PRO A 1001 -15.70 -6.20 -27.02
N TYR A 1002 -15.00 -6.01 -28.14
CA TYR A 1002 -13.91 -6.88 -28.55
C TYR A 1002 -12.69 -6.89 -27.61
N SER A 1003 -11.90 -7.95 -27.73
CA SER A 1003 -10.79 -8.36 -26.88
C SER A 1003 -9.47 -8.39 -27.66
N HIS A 1004 -8.35 -7.95 -27.07
CA HIS A 1004 -7.04 -7.92 -27.76
C HIS A 1004 -6.04 -8.89 -27.15
N ALA A 1005 -5.20 -9.50 -27.99
CA ALA A 1005 -4.01 -10.19 -27.52
C ALA A 1005 -3.11 -9.25 -26.71
N TYR A 1006 -2.41 -9.79 -25.70
CA TYR A 1006 -1.50 -9.01 -24.85
C TYR A 1006 -0.42 -8.29 -25.69
N SER A 1007 0.03 -8.90 -26.77
CA SER A 1007 0.96 -8.32 -27.74
C SER A 1007 0.43 -7.07 -28.46
N SER A 1008 -0.89 -6.86 -28.51
CA SER A 1008 -1.54 -5.70 -29.13
C SER A 1008 -1.77 -4.53 -28.15
N ARG A 1009 -0.93 -4.43 -27.12
CA ARG A 1009 -1.00 -3.42 -26.04
C ARG A 1009 -1.14 -1.99 -26.54
N GLU A 1010 -0.38 -1.60 -27.56
CA GLU A 1010 -0.44 -0.25 -28.13
C GLU A 1010 -1.86 0.09 -28.61
N ARG A 1011 -2.49 -0.86 -29.31
CA ARG A 1011 -3.86 -0.69 -29.80
C ARG A 1011 -4.89 -0.71 -28.67
N TRP A 1012 -4.67 -1.53 -27.63
CA TRP A 1012 -5.50 -1.50 -26.43
C TRP A 1012 -5.50 -0.14 -25.74
N ASN A 1013 -4.31 0.43 -25.52
CA ASN A 1013 -4.12 1.70 -24.84
C ASN A 1013 -4.68 2.87 -25.67
N THR A 1014 -4.37 2.92 -26.96
CA THR A 1014 -4.76 4.05 -27.81
C THR A 1014 -6.25 4.04 -28.19
N VAL A 1015 -6.85 2.85 -28.29
CA VAL A 1015 -8.19 2.69 -28.87
C VAL A 1015 -9.10 1.88 -27.95
N THR A 1016 -8.86 0.57 -27.80
CA THR A 1016 -9.87 -0.38 -27.31
C THR A 1016 -10.34 -0.14 -25.88
N SER A 1017 -9.42 0.19 -24.96
CA SER A 1017 -9.78 0.43 -23.56
C SER A 1017 -10.79 1.58 -23.39
N GLN A 1018 -10.75 2.57 -24.28
CA GLN A 1018 -11.71 3.68 -24.29
C GLN A 1018 -13.09 3.25 -24.80
N TYR A 1019 -13.16 2.33 -25.78
CA TYR A 1019 -14.43 1.74 -26.22
C TYR A 1019 -15.08 0.93 -25.09
N VAL A 1020 -14.30 0.11 -24.39
CA VAL A 1020 -14.75 -0.67 -23.23
C VAL A 1020 -15.24 0.26 -22.12
N ARG A 1021 -14.47 1.29 -21.78
CA ARG A 1021 -14.85 2.29 -20.77
C ARG A 1021 -16.18 2.97 -21.12
N ASN A 1022 -16.35 3.40 -22.37
CA ASN A 1022 -17.57 4.07 -22.81
C ASN A 1022 -18.78 3.13 -22.73
N VAL A 1023 -18.63 1.84 -23.09
CA VAL A 1023 -19.69 0.83 -22.94
C VAL A 1023 -20.04 0.63 -21.47
N ILE A 1024 -19.04 0.47 -20.60
CA ILE A 1024 -19.29 0.35 -19.16
C ILE A 1024 -20.02 1.58 -18.64
N GLY A 1025 -19.54 2.78 -18.94
CA GLY A 1025 -20.15 4.03 -18.50
C GLY A 1025 -21.60 4.22 -19.00
N ALA A 1026 -21.89 3.85 -20.24
CA ALA A 1026 -23.21 4.03 -20.86
C ALA A 1026 -24.29 3.06 -20.35
N PHE A 1027 -23.89 1.88 -19.87
CA PHE A 1027 -24.83 0.82 -19.48
C PHE A 1027 -24.70 0.34 -18.03
N LYS A 1028 -23.82 0.97 -17.24
CA LYS A 1028 -23.71 0.76 -15.79
C LYS A 1028 -25.07 0.99 -15.12
N GLY A 1029 -25.45 0.11 -14.18
CA GLY A 1029 -26.70 0.20 -13.43
C GLY A 1029 -27.99 -0.14 -14.21
N ARG A 1030 -27.92 -0.47 -15.50
CA ARG A 1030 -29.11 -0.75 -16.34
C ARG A 1030 -29.53 -2.23 -16.36
N GLN A 1031 -29.10 -3.01 -15.38
CA GLN A 1031 -29.42 -4.45 -15.31
C GLN A 1031 -30.91 -4.70 -15.06
N ALA A 1032 -31.61 -3.77 -14.41
CA ALA A 1032 -33.07 -3.83 -14.23
C ALA A 1032 -33.83 -3.72 -15.55
N GLU A 1033 -33.22 -3.12 -16.58
CA GLU A 1033 -33.76 -3.06 -17.94
C GLU A 1033 -33.40 -4.32 -18.75
N GLY A 1034 -32.76 -5.33 -18.15
CA GLY A 1034 -32.26 -6.51 -18.86
C GLY A 1034 -31.07 -6.23 -19.77
N ILE A 1035 -30.31 -5.15 -19.52
CA ILE A 1035 -29.11 -4.79 -20.30
C ILE A 1035 -27.86 -5.17 -19.51
N HIS A 1036 -27.00 -5.99 -20.13
CA HIS A 1036 -25.81 -6.54 -19.50
C HIS A 1036 -24.57 -6.33 -20.36
N ILE A 1037 -23.43 -6.19 -19.70
CA ILE A 1037 -22.12 -6.10 -20.34
C ILE A 1037 -21.37 -7.40 -20.04
N ILE A 1038 -20.84 -8.02 -21.09
CA ILE A 1038 -20.06 -9.25 -21.00
C ILE A 1038 -18.57 -8.88 -21.12
N PRO A 1039 -17.71 -9.22 -20.15
CA PRO A 1039 -16.31 -8.81 -20.10
C PRO A 1039 -15.41 -9.66 -21.02
N SER A 1040 -15.71 -9.69 -22.32
CA SER A 1040 -15.00 -10.55 -23.28
C SER A 1040 -13.50 -10.23 -23.38
N TRP A 1041 -13.13 -8.97 -23.10
CA TRP A 1041 -11.74 -8.50 -23.06
C TRP A 1041 -10.92 -9.07 -21.90
N ALA A 1042 -11.56 -9.43 -20.78
CA ALA A 1042 -10.86 -9.79 -19.54
C ALA A 1042 -10.30 -11.23 -19.53
N LEU A 1043 -10.61 -12.04 -20.56
CA LEU A 1043 -10.21 -13.45 -20.65
C LEU A 1043 -8.80 -13.65 -21.25
N MET A 1044 -8.23 -12.63 -21.91
CA MET A 1044 -7.08 -12.79 -22.82
C MET A 1044 -5.75 -13.10 -22.11
N PRO A 1045 -5.22 -14.34 -22.16
CA PRO A 1045 -4.07 -14.71 -21.37
C PRO A 1045 -2.79 -14.02 -21.82
N SER A 1046 -2.02 -13.53 -20.84
CA SER A 1046 -0.72 -12.89 -21.04
C SER A 1046 0.44 -13.90 -21.11
N ASP A 1047 0.20 -15.12 -20.67
CA ASP A 1047 1.20 -16.11 -20.23
C ASP A 1047 1.03 -17.50 -20.85
N SER A 1048 0.01 -17.72 -21.69
CA SER A 1048 -0.16 -18.98 -22.43
C SER A 1048 -0.27 -18.68 -23.91
N ALA A 1049 0.37 -19.53 -24.72
CA ALA A 1049 0.26 -19.42 -26.17
C ALA A 1049 -1.17 -19.79 -26.60
N TRP A 1050 -1.79 -18.92 -27.39
CA TRP A 1050 -3.14 -19.09 -27.94
C TRP A 1050 -3.18 -20.10 -29.09
N SER A 1051 -2.19 -20.99 -29.20
CA SER A 1051 -1.97 -21.78 -30.39
C SER A 1051 -1.98 -23.26 -30.06
N THR A 1052 -2.86 -23.97 -30.74
CA THR A 1052 -2.88 -25.43 -30.86
C THR A 1052 -1.56 -26.01 -31.42
N ASP A 1053 -0.73 -25.20 -32.09
CA ASP A 1053 0.42 -25.71 -32.85
C ASP A 1053 1.74 -25.76 -32.07
N GLY A 1054 1.89 -25.09 -30.91
CA GLY A 1054 3.06 -25.19 -30.03
C GLY A 1054 4.46 -24.86 -30.62
N ALA A 1055 4.61 -24.76 -31.94
CA ALA A 1055 5.86 -24.86 -32.66
C ALA A 1055 6.40 -23.50 -33.15
N ASN A 1056 5.51 -22.50 -33.29
CA ASN A 1056 5.88 -21.13 -33.59
C ASN A 1056 5.38 -20.26 -32.44
N ILE A 1057 6.07 -20.29 -31.31
CA ILE A 1057 5.78 -19.43 -30.17
C ILE A 1057 7.01 -18.54 -30.02
N THR A 1058 6.89 -17.29 -30.44
CA THR A 1058 7.95 -16.30 -30.21
C THR A 1058 7.69 -15.68 -28.84
N ARG A 1059 8.69 -15.68 -27.97
CA ARG A 1059 8.58 -15.01 -26.67
C ARG A 1059 9.07 -13.57 -26.85
N ASP A 1060 8.25 -12.61 -26.45
CA ASP A 1060 8.71 -11.24 -26.35
C ASP A 1060 9.84 -11.17 -25.29
N PRO A 1061 11.05 -10.75 -25.68
CA PRO A 1061 12.20 -10.75 -24.78
C PRO A 1061 12.12 -9.68 -23.68
N GLN A 1062 11.29 -8.65 -23.85
CA GLN A 1062 11.11 -7.58 -22.86
C GLN A 1062 10.01 -7.94 -21.84
N THR A 1063 8.92 -8.54 -22.31
CA THR A 1063 7.73 -8.77 -21.45
C THR A 1063 7.64 -10.21 -20.94
N GLY A 1064 8.33 -11.13 -21.61
CA GLY A 1064 8.25 -12.57 -21.35
C GLY A 1064 6.93 -13.22 -21.78
N SER A 1065 6.04 -12.45 -22.40
CA SER A 1065 4.75 -12.90 -22.94
C SER A 1065 4.94 -13.60 -24.27
N TYR A 1066 4.01 -14.49 -24.61
CA TYR A 1066 4.01 -15.17 -25.90
C TYR A 1066 3.43 -14.25 -26.98
N THR A 1067 4.18 -14.00 -28.04
CA THR A 1067 3.71 -13.35 -29.26
C THR A 1067 3.28 -14.42 -30.26
N GLU A 1068 2.10 -14.19 -30.83
CA GLU A 1068 1.51 -15.08 -31.80
C GLU A 1068 2.08 -14.78 -33.20
N PRO A 1069 2.46 -15.78 -34.00
CA PRO A 1069 2.95 -15.58 -35.37
C PRO A 1069 1.91 -15.87 -36.47
N ARG A 1070 0.60 -15.79 -36.19
CA ARG A 1070 -0.45 -16.13 -37.17
C ARG A 1070 -0.87 -14.93 -38.03
N GLY A 1071 -1.44 -15.23 -39.21
CA GLY A 1071 -1.46 -14.32 -40.37
C GLY A 1071 -2.36 -13.08 -40.32
N ASP A 1072 -3.39 -13.00 -39.46
CA ASP A 1072 -4.29 -11.83 -39.42
C ASP A 1072 -4.23 -11.00 -38.12
N ASN A 1073 -3.67 -11.51 -37.01
CA ASN A 1073 -3.57 -10.85 -35.69
C ASN A 1073 -4.92 -10.37 -35.09
N ILE A 1074 -6.05 -10.94 -35.53
CA ILE A 1074 -7.39 -10.45 -35.15
C ILE A 1074 -8.20 -11.56 -34.51
N HIS A 1075 -8.45 -12.65 -35.22
CA HIS A 1075 -9.47 -13.63 -34.84
C HIS A 1075 -8.95 -14.73 -33.92
N TRP A 1076 -9.81 -15.20 -33.01
CA TRP A 1076 -9.54 -16.37 -32.18
C TRP A 1076 -9.34 -17.64 -33.01
N ASP A 1077 -8.35 -18.45 -32.65
CA ASP A 1077 -8.19 -19.79 -33.20
C ASP A 1077 -9.18 -20.79 -32.59
N SER A 1078 -9.08 -22.06 -32.98
CA SER A 1078 -9.99 -23.10 -32.50
C SER A 1078 -9.95 -23.31 -30.97
N TRP A 1079 -8.83 -23.02 -30.29
CA TRP A 1079 -8.76 -23.08 -28.82
C TRP A 1079 -9.37 -21.83 -28.21
N GLY A 1080 -8.98 -20.66 -28.69
CA GLY A 1080 -9.50 -19.37 -28.24
C GLY A 1080 -11.02 -19.25 -28.38
N GLN A 1081 -11.57 -19.77 -29.48
CA GLN A 1081 -13.02 -19.89 -29.69
C GLN A 1081 -13.68 -20.71 -28.59
N LYS A 1082 -13.13 -21.87 -28.22
CA LYS A 1082 -13.65 -22.70 -27.12
C LYS A 1082 -13.56 -21.99 -25.78
N LEU A 1083 -12.47 -21.28 -25.53
CA LEU A 1083 -12.27 -20.52 -24.29
C LEU A 1083 -13.33 -19.40 -24.18
N MET A 1084 -13.55 -18.64 -25.26
CA MET A 1084 -14.57 -17.60 -25.35
C MET A 1084 -15.98 -18.14 -25.14
N VAL A 1085 -16.34 -19.23 -25.81
CA VAL A 1085 -17.65 -19.87 -25.63
C VAL A 1085 -17.82 -20.34 -24.18
N THR A 1086 -16.84 -21.04 -23.62
CA THR A 1086 -16.98 -21.72 -22.32
C THR A 1086 -16.94 -20.76 -21.13
N ASN A 1087 -16.04 -19.77 -21.15
CA ASN A 1087 -15.81 -18.90 -20.00
C ASN A 1087 -16.59 -17.59 -20.03
N ILE A 1088 -17.01 -17.12 -21.21
CA ILE A 1088 -17.60 -15.78 -21.35
C ILE A 1088 -19.04 -15.84 -21.84
N LEU A 1089 -19.30 -16.50 -22.97
CA LEU A 1089 -20.64 -16.50 -23.55
C LEU A 1089 -21.58 -17.47 -22.85
N TYR A 1090 -21.20 -18.74 -22.72
CA TYR A 1090 -22.05 -19.76 -22.11
C TYR A 1090 -22.53 -19.39 -20.69
N PRO A 1091 -21.67 -18.90 -19.77
CA PRO A 1091 -22.12 -18.52 -18.42
C PRO A 1091 -23.20 -17.44 -18.40
N PHE A 1092 -23.10 -16.45 -19.29
CA PHE A 1092 -24.14 -15.44 -19.46
C PHE A 1092 -25.42 -16.05 -20.04
N PHE A 1093 -25.31 -16.81 -21.14
CA PHE A 1093 -26.47 -17.35 -21.84
C PHE A 1093 -27.24 -18.38 -21.00
N ILE A 1094 -26.57 -19.26 -20.25
CA ILE A 1094 -27.26 -20.24 -19.39
C ILE A 1094 -28.00 -19.55 -18.24
N TRP A 1095 -27.41 -18.49 -17.66
CA TRP A 1095 -28.11 -17.66 -16.69
C TRP A 1095 -29.30 -16.95 -17.33
N ALA A 1096 -29.12 -16.30 -18.48
CA ALA A 1096 -30.19 -15.59 -19.17
C ALA A 1096 -31.33 -16.53 -19.62
N CYS A 1097 -31.02 -17.77 -20.00
CA CYS A 1097 -32.05 -18.77 -20.32
C CYS A 1097 -32.88 -19.21 -19.11
N SER A 1098 -32.33 -19.07 -17.90
CA SER A 1098 -33.04 -19.38 -16.64
C SER A 1098 -33.90 -18.23 -16.11
N GLN A 1099 -33.76 -17.04 -16.70
CA GLN A 1099 -34.65 -15.91 -16.47
C GLN A 1099 -35.88 -16.04 -17.38
#